data_AF-A0A497BUS7-F1
#
_entry.id   AF-A0A497BUS7-F1
#
_cell.length_a   1.000
_cell.length_b   1.000
_cell.length_c   1.000
_cell.angle_alpha   90.00
_cell.angle_beta   90.00
_cell.angle_gamma   90.00
#
_symmetry.space_group_name_H-M   'P 1'
#
loop_
_entity.id
_entity.type
_entity.pdbx_description
1 polymer ?
#
loop_
_entity_poly.entity_id
_entity_poly.type
_entity_poly.pdbx_seq_one_letter_code
_entity_poly.pdbx_strand_id
1 'polypeptide(L)'
;TSITQSKNSDSTTYIGSTKVANEFDLSTASEQDITNVVEIEDSVLEEQFDEIAYNKSTSIDTNDNSYNKPIPNPSSFEHTVVDTPEINTDTNDIEDNTPIEITESEPWEDSIYEYQDETISVDFGDKNNENENKVALHIQPDTSQDDEIFSQISDWIDGITNPDLKQIEFALVSSYDSRYESEPEINLPFSDFESSFWNQIKHLFTRISNSNSQNILLASENGQDIIINQNVLKNINVKYQILPNKGIKEEIVIIDNRDAQDAFIFTLKLQNGISYHKNTNHVIDQPDDTYYFTDSNDNYLAHFLPLIATDQIGSRTENISMQITPLSYSTNEHLIKLYVDPEWLYSPDRVFPIFIDPSIIQDSHPGAPPTYTGCTWTNGNSNNLWNNSGNWAGCSGNIPGIGVGINQNAIFDGATSSANATIDASVNLTSISIESDYNGTISAGNQTINISGDWNNESGAFDASTSTIVFEPTTDVTVTLGSDNFYNLILNGTNATWQLNDPLTVSNDLTINNNNTLDLNGENLLLSASSTLINNGTLKLLGNETLANVTNDIDSGTIEYNGSGTYSQLIIGNIYHNLLFSGTGNWTLNNTLTVNGILTINSGSNLAQGTYDITTKNNTTLADNTFTHGTGKFKLEGDLGFNAGNNTIGDVIIGASPDTTTLESDLSVVSLVINSNDILITDGYELDISNTATINSLGEIDATSGTDGDSTIYLGLDWENSGTFTPGNSTLVLNGTNQSISGVSTFNNLTKIESNNNSINEYLTIEADTTQVVKGTLTLNGRDTDDMIYFQTDTPGSQAEISMFGASSSVSADFLNIQDQIISIAGGSSVTIPISPSNSEDQGNNNGWFGFAPLTVDKNSNVTATVPSSFTFTINPVGSGSVNGATITTSTTTGTATSFGIFSSSDDRV
;
A
#
# COMPACT_ATOMS: atom_id res chain seq x y z
N THR A 1 -0.21 -53.82 36.99
CA THR A 1 -1.62 -53.69 37.41
C THR A 1 -2.48 -53.72 36.15
N SER A 2 -3.16 -54.80 35.76
CA SER A 2 -4.38 -55.42 36.35
C SER A 2 -5.58 -54.46 36.33
N ILE A 3 -6.77 -54.74 35.78
CA ILE A 3 -7.47 -55.95 35.28
C ILE A 3 -8.65 -55.42 34.41
N THR A 4 -9.40 -56.02 33.45
CA THR A 4 -9.46 -57.24 32.61
C THR A 4 -10.96 -57.43 32.21
N GLN A 5 -11.31 -57.68 30.93
CA GLN A 5 -12.63 -58.15 30.40
C GLN A 5 -13.86 -57.19 30.55
N SER A 6 -14.80 -56.95 29.61
CA SER A 6 -15.37 -57.58 28.38
C SER A 6 -16.71 -58.31 28.54
N LYS A 7 -17.77 -57.88 27.81
CA LYS A 7 -18.89 -58.66 27.21
C LYS A 7 -19.91 -57.72 26.50
N ASN A 8 -20.32 -57.96 25.23
CA ASN A 8 -21.48 -58.77 24.74
C ASN A 8 -22.85 -58.15 25.11
N SER A 9 -23.94 -58.26 24.31
CA SER A 9 -24.25 -59.05 23.08
C SER A 9 -25.58 -58.59 22.44
N ASP A 10 -25.94 -58.83 21.17
CA ASP A 10 -25.25 -59.17 19.90
C ASP A 10 -26.31 -59.14 18.74
N SER A 11 -25.92 -58.88 17.47
CA SER A 11 -26.65 -59.22 16.20
C SER A 11 -27.88 -58.36 15.78
N THR A 12 -28.34 -58.17 14.52
CA THR A 12 -28.11 -58.68 13.11
C THR A 12 -28.53 -57.54 12.10
N THR A 13 -28.35 -57.47 10.76
CA THR A 13 -27.53 -58.11 9.67
C THR A 13 -27.31 -57.03 8.55
N TYR A 14 -27.50 -57.07 7.20
CA TYR A 14 -27.92 -58.04 6.16
C TYR A 14 -27.59 -57.56 4.70
N ILE A 15 -26.49 -58.07 4.08
CA ILE A 15 -26.10 -57.92 2.63
C ILE A 15 -25.76 -56.47 2.15
N GLY A 16 -24.75 -56.17 1.31
CA GLY A 16 -23.67 -56.93 0.67
C GLY A 16 -22.95 -56.05 -0.38
N SER A 17 -21.68 -56.26 -0.74
CA SER A 17 -21.31 -57.21 -1.80
C SER A 17 -19.78 -57.30 -2.09
N THR A 18 -19.41 -58.40 -2.75
CA THR A 18 -18.17 -58.78 -3.47
C THR A 18 -16.90 -57.91 -3.40
N LYS A 19 -15.82 -58.50 -2.88
CA LYS A 19 -14.41 -58.12 -3.09
C LYS A 19 -13.75 -59.07 -4.11
N VAL A 20 -12.84 -58.55 -4.94
CA VAL A 20 -11.84 -59.35 -5.68
C VAL A 20 -10.45 -59.00 -5.11
N ALA A 21 -9.48 -59.92 -5.19
CA ALA A 21 -8.23 -59.83 -4.44
C ALA A 21 -7.01 -60.33 -5.23
N ASN A 22 -5.82 -60.16 -4.62
CA ASN A 22 -4.52 -60.77 -4.94
C ASN A 22 -3.75 -60.13 -6.12
N GLU A 23 -2.40 -60.06 -6.14
CA GLU A 23 -1.39 -60.47 -5.12
C GLU A 23 -0.04 -59.72 -5.27
N PHE A 24 0.88 -60.06 -4.37
CA PHE A 24 2.34 -59.83 -4.26
C PHE A 24 3.14 -59.87 -5.61
N ASP A 25 4.42 -59.43 -5.75
CA ASP A 25 5.52 -59.53 -4.76
C ASP A 25 6.78 -58.63 -5.01
N LEU A 26 7.51 -58.39 -3.91
CA LEU A 26 8.96 -58.18 -3.65
C LEU A 26 10.00 -57.48 -4.58
N SER A 27 10.93 -56.78 -3.87
CA SER A 27 12.40 -56.67 -4.07
C SER A 27 12.95 -55.60 -5.04
N THR A 28 14.17 -55.03 -4.88
CA THR A 28 15.29 -55.19 -3.92
C THR A 28 15.89 -53.84 -3.49
N ALA A 29 16.54 -53.76 -2.31
CA ALA A 29 17.46 -52.68 -1.94
C ALA A 29 18.94 -53.11 -2.03
N SER A 30 19.88 -52.16 -2.00
CA SER A 30 21.32 -52.40 -1.83
C SER A 30 22.01 -51.27 -1.05
N GLU A 31 22.69 -51.62 0.04
CA GLU A 31 23.47 -50.71 0.89
C GLU A 31 24.90 -50.52 0.36
N GLN A 32 25.56 -49.41 0.72
CA GLN A 32 26.98 -49.41 1.11
C GLN A 32 27.31 -48.24 2.08
N ASP A 33 27.70 -48.63 3.29
CA ASP A 33 28.77 -48.07 4.14
C ASP A 33 28.96 -46.53 4.22
N ILE A 34 28.49 -45.86 5.28
CA ILE A 34 29.11 -45.76 6.63
C ILE A 34 30.31 -44.78 6.70
N THR A 35 30.14 -43.67 7.42
CA THR A 35 30.98 -43.37 8.60
C THR A 35 30.28 -42.39 9.56
N ASN A 36 30.41 -42.61 10.87
CA ASN A 36 29.91 -41.71 11.91
C ASN A 36 30.97 -40.64 12.25
N VAL A 37 30.51 -39.46 12.68
CA VAL A 37 30.92 -38.86 13.96
C VAL A 37 29.67 -38.32 14.66
N VAL A 38 29.62 -38.45 15.99
CA VAL A 38 28.62 -37.83 16.86
C VAL A 38 29.38 -36.89 17.79
N GLU A 39 28.90 -35.67 17.98
CA GLU A 39 29.11 -34.97 19.25
C GLU A 39 27.94 -34.01 19.53
N ILE A 40 27.50 -34.01 20.79
CA ILE A 40 26.45 -33.14 21.35
C ILE A 40 26.99 -32.71 22.72
N GLU A 41 27.08 -31.41 22.95
CA GLU A 41 26.94 -30.68 24.23
C GLU A 41 27.17 -29.19 23.86
N ASP A 42 26.25 -28.24 24.07
CA ASP A 42 25.55 -27.82 25.30
C ASP A 42 26.42 -26.90 26.20
N SER A 43 26.17 -25.58 26.11
CA SER A 43 26.36 -24.64 27.23
C SER A 43 25.75 -23.26 26.93
N VAL A 44 24.82 -22.82 27.76
CA VAL A 44 24.43 -21.41 27.93
C VAL A 44 25.44 -20.71 28.84
N LEU A 45 25.71 -19.42 28.65
CA LEU A 45 26.00 -18.50 29.76
C LEU A 45 25.83 -17.01 29.38
N GLU A 46 25.38 -16.23 30.37
CA GLU A 46 25.37 -14.76 30.36
C GLU A 46 26.77 -14.20 30.67
N GLU A 47 27.06 -12.95 30.32
CA GLU A 47 27.96 -12.14 31.16
C GLU A 47 27.51 -10.67 31.20
N GLN A 48 27.38 -10.14 32.42
CA GLN A 48 27.10 -8.73 32.72
C GLN A 48 28.42 -7.99 32.92
N PHE A 49 28.49 -6.70 32.61
CA PHE A 49 29.62 -5.86 33.05
C PHE A 49 29.16 -4.60 33.79
N ASP A 50 29.62 -4.50 35.04
CA ASP A 50 29.23 -3.49 36.01
C ASP A 50 30.12 -2.24 36.00
N GLU A 51 29.56 -1.17 36.53
CA GLU A 51 30.15 0.15 36.80
C GLU A 51 31.54 0.13 37.49
N ILE A 52 32.45 1.02 37.05
CA ILE A 52 33.50 1.57 37.92
C ILE A 52 33.59 3.10 37.75
N ALA A 53 33.11 3.84 38.74
CA ALA A 53 33.18 5.31 38.79
C ALA A 53 34.35 5.82 39.66
N TYR A 54 35.00 6.94 39.28
CA TYR A 54 35.74 7.76 40.26
C TYR A 54 35.89 9.27 39.97
N ASN A 55 34.94 10.04 40.52
CA ASN A 55 35.11 11.33 41.22
C ASN A 55 36.23 12.33 40.82
N LYS A 56 35.82 13.53 40.40
CA LYS A 56 35.78 14.76 41.25
C LYS A 56 35.18 15.97 40.49
N SER A 57 34.13 16.64 40.98
CA SER A 57 34.16 17.80 41.92
C SER A 57 35.07 18.94 41.43
N THR A 58 34.70 20.22 41.23
CA THR A 58 33.76 21.17 41.90
C THR A 58 34.01 22.56 41.25
N SER A 59 33.20 23.63 41.29
CA SER A 59 31.84 23.93 41.80
C SER A 59 31.47 25.42 41.59
N ILE A 60 30.17 25.74 41.57
CA ILE A 60 29.56 26.99 42.13
C ILE A 60 29.82 28.34 41.40
N ASP A 61 28.80 28.77 40.64
CA ASP A 61 27.94 29.95 40.91
C ASP A 61 28.53 31.38 40.97
N THR A 62 28.03 32.31 40.12
CA THR A 62 27.20 33.47 40.56
C THR A 62 26.72 34.37 39.40
N ASN A 63 25.55 35.00 39.59
CA ASN A 63 24.97 36.02 38.70
C ASN A 63 25.66 37.39 38.86
N ASP A 64 25.54 38.29 37.86
CA ASP A 64 24.60 39.44 37.86
C ASP A 64 24.90 40.43 36.69
N ASN A 65 24.10 41.49 36.58
CA ASN A 65 23.87 42.29 35.37
C ASN A 65 24.72 43.57 35.22
N SER A 66 24.60 44.15 34.01
CA SER A 66 24.37 45.59 33.75
C SER A 66 25.53 46.56 33.40
N TYR A 67 25.41 47.12 32.19
CA TYR A 67 25.51 48.55 31.83
C TYR A 67 26.84 49.35 31.89
N ASN A 68 27.26 49.79 30.69
CA ASN A 68 27.33 51.20 30.23
C ASN A 68 28.66 51.79 29.68
N LYS A 69 28.45 52.65 28.67
CA LYS A 69 29.36 53.39 27.77
C LYS A 69 30.17 54.51 28.47
N PRO A 70 31.19 55.09 27.81
CA PRO A 70 30.95 56.41 27.20
C PRO A 70 31.62 56.65 25.81
N ILE A 71 31.42 57.84 25.25
CA ILE A 71 31.74 58.29 23.87
C ILE A 71 32.79 59.44 23.90
N PRO A 72 33.33 59.94 22.77
CA PRO A 72 32.74 61.16 22.17
C PRO A 72 32.79 61.27 20.61
N ASN A 73 32.01 62.23 20.09
CA ASN A 73 31.90 62.69 18.68
C ASN A 73 32.56 64.09 18.53
N PRO A 74 32.85 64.62 17.32
CA PRO A 74 31.93 65.55 16.62
C PRO A 74 32.00 65.43 15.06
N SER A 75 31.25 66.13 14.17
CA SER A 75 30.55 67.45 14.13
C SER A 75 29.62 67.45 12.88
N SER A 76 28.45 68.12 12.68
CA SER A 76 27.56 69.10 13.36
C SER A 76 27.25 70.30 12.43
N PHE A 77 25.98 70.49 12.00
CA PHE A 77 25.28 71.74 11.53
C PHE A 77 23.89 71.28 10.98
N GLU A 78 22.69 71.58 11.52
CA GLU A 78 21.96 72.86 11.79
C GLU A 78 21.53 73.65 10.53
N HIS A 79 20.32 74.23 10.34
CA HIS A 79 19.04 74.33 11.10
C HIS A 79 17.90 74.84 10.12
N THR A 80 16.60 75.13 10.37
CA THR A 80 15.72 75.38 11.56
C THR A 80 14.19 75.27 11.22
N VAL A 81 13.38 74.68 12.12
CA VAL A 81 12.01 75.05 12.62
C VAL A 81 10.88 75.64 11.72
N VAL A 82 9.67 75.02 11.81
CA VAL A 82 8.33 75.63 12.07
C VAL A 82 7.45 74.61 12.85
N ASP A 83 6.55 75.05 13.76
CA ASP A 83 5.66 74.23 14.61
C ASP A 83 4.18 74.11 14.13
N THR A 84 3.53 72.97 14.44
CA THR A 84 2.10 72.64 14.83
C THR A 84 0.87 73.45 14.31
N PRO A 85 -0.41 72.95 14.31
CA PRO A 85 -0.97 71.84 15.11
C PRO A 85 -2.05 70.90 14.46
N GLU A 86 -2.50 69.91 15.27
CA GLU A 86 -3.80 69.19 15.33
C GLU A 86 -4.61 68.77 14.08
N ILE A 87 -4.96 67.47 14.02
CA ILE A 87 -6.35 66.95 14.16
C ILE A 87 -6.32 65.42 14.42
N ASN A 88 -7.38 64.88 15.04
CA ASN A 88 -7.54 63.49 15.48
C ASN A 88 -8.79 62.83 14.85
N THR A 89 -8.72 61.54 14.48
CA THR A 89 -9.82 60.54 14.65
C THR A 89 -9.33 59.10 14.41
N ASP A 90 -10.01 58.15 15.05
CA ASP A 90 -9.70 56.73 15.16
C ASP A 90 -9.77 55.90 13.86
N THR A 91 -8.95 54.85 13.80
CA THR A 91 -9.39 53.47 13.47
C THR A 91 -8.32 52.48 13.93
N ASN A 92 -8.56 51.81 15.07
CA ASN A 92 -7.81 50.64 15.50
C ASN A 92 -8.70 49.41 15.25
N ASP A 93 -8.42 48.63 14.21
CA ASP A 93 -9.07 47.34 14.01
C ASP A 93 -8.24 46.22 14.67
N ILE A 94 -8.64 45.94 15.91
CA ILE A 94 -8.79 44.62 16.55
C ILE A 94 -7.75 43.53 16.17
N GLU A 95 -6.89 43.20 17.13
CA GLU A 95 -6.32 41.85 17.24
C GLU A 95 -7.42 40.88 17.73
N ASP A 96 -7.61 39.75 17.06
CA ASP A 96 -8.25 38.58 17.68
C ASP A 96 -7.65 37.27 17.12
N ASN A 97 -7.66 36.30 18.02
CA ASN A 97 -7.17 34.92 18.05
C ASN A 97 -7.53 34.06 16.81
N THR A 98 -6.88 32.92 16.50
CA THR A 98 -5.95 32.05 17.26
C THR A 98 -5.16 31.16 16.28
N PRO A 99 -4.00 30.58 16.64
CA PRO A 99 -3.44 29.45 15.89
C PRO A 99 -4.40 28.25 15.90
N ILE A 100 -4.45 27.49 14.81
CA ILE A 100 -5.20 26.24 14.74
C ILE A 100 -4.32 25.15 15.37
N GLU A 101 -4.78 24.53 16.46
CA GLU A 101 -4.23 23.24 16.89
C GLU A 101 -4.70 22.16 15.91
N ILE A 102 -3.76 21.53 15.22
CA ILE A 102 -3.95 20.20 14.64
C ILE A 102 -3.09 19.26 15.49
N THR A 103 -3.75 18.40 16.26
CA THR A 103 -3.10 17.32 16.99
C THR A 103 -3.20 16.04 16.18
N GLU A 104 -2.07 15.51 15.70
CA GLU A 104 -1.76 14.08 15.75
C GLU A 104 -0.28 13.78 15.39
N SER A 105 0.22 12.67 15.94
CA SER A 105 1.53 12.00 15.74
C SER A 105 2.73 12.81 15.19
N GLU A 106 3.72 13.06 16.05
CA GLU A 106 5.14 13.05 15.68
C GLU A 106 5.66 11.59 15.52
N PRO A 107 6.81 11.34 14.84
CA PRO A 107 7.57 12.25 13.96
C PRO A 107 7.79 11.67 12.55
N TRP A 108 8.14 12.54 11.61
CA TRP A 108 8.98 12.15 10.46
C TRP A 108 10.43 12.26 10.93
N GLU A 109 11.18 11.15 10.96
CA GLU A 109 12.64 11.23 11.13
C GLU A 109 13.30 11.69 9.81
N ASP A 110 14.38 12.46 9.97
CA ASP A 110 15.40 12.80 8.98
C ASP A 110 14.91 13.12 7.55
N SER A 111 14.43 14.36 7.37
CA SER A 111 14.06 14.94 6.07
C SER A 111 15.29 15.29 5.21
N ILE A 112 15.97 14.26 4.73
CA ILE A 112 16.86 14.31 3.56
C ILE A 112 15.99 14.06 2.32
N TYR A 113 16.24 14.74 1.21
CA TYR A 113 15.65 14.35 -0.07
C TYR A 113 16.78 13.84 -0.97
N GLU A 114 16.61 12.62 -1.46
CA GLU A 114 17.58 11.90 -2.29
C GLU A 114 16.81 11.29 -3.45
N TYR A 115 17.35 11.41 -4.66
CA TYR A 115 16.84 10.73 -5.85
C TYR A 115 17.99 10.04 -6.55
N GLN A 116 17.86 8.72 -6.69
CA GLN A 116 18.87 7.86 -7.30
C GLN A 116 18.20 7.00 -8.38
N ASP A 117 18.81 6.97 -9.56
CA ASP A 117 18.56 5.98 -10.60
C ASP A 117 19.88 5.30 -11.02
N GLU A 118 19.85 4.43 -12.03
CA GLU A 118 21.04 3.70 -12.50
C GLU A 118 22.14 4.61 -13.08
N THR A 119 21.81 5.88 -13.40
CA THR A 119 22.66 6.81 -14.15
C THR A 119 23.06 8.06 -13.36
N ILE A 120 22.24 8.49 -12.40
CA ILE A 120 22.42 9.70 -11.58
C ILE A 120 22.05 9.49 -10.11
N SER A 121 22.71 10.23 -9.21
CA SER A 121 22.17 10.55 -7.87
C SER A 121 22.10 12.06 -7.66
N VAL A 122 21.11 12.49 -6.89
CA VAL A 122 20.78 13.89 -6.60
C VAL A 122 20.42 14.03 -5.12
N ASP A 123 21.28 14.72 -4.37
CA ASP A 123 21.25 14.71 -2.92
C ASP A 123 20.99 16.13 -2.34
N PHE A 124 20.08 16.24 -1.36
CA PHE A 124 19.76 17.47 -0.63
C PHE A 124 19.91 17.22 0.89
N GLY A 125 21.05 17.66 1.48
CA GLY A 125 21.66 17.05 2.68
C GLY A 125 21.22 17.47 4.10
N ASP A 126 22.02 17.00 5.08
CA ASP A 126 21.62 16.74 6.49
C ASP A 126 22.32 17.58 7.59
N LYS A 127 21.63 17.62 8.75
CA LYS A 127 21.92 18.17 10.09
C LYS A 127 23.18 17.65 10.80
N ASN A 128 23.79 16.54 10.39
CA ASN A 128 24.99 16.00 11.04
C ASN A 128 26.33 16.60 10.53
N ASN A 129 26.26 17.57 9.59
CA ASN A 129 27.24 18.64 9.39
C ASN A 129 28.70 18.23 9.03
N GLU A 130 28.96 18.02 7.73
CA GLU A 130 30.16 18.58 7.06
C GLU A 130 29.87 19.27 5.69
N ASN A 131 28.64 19.24 5.14
CA ASN A 131 28.25 20.05 3.97
C ASN A 131 26.75 20.44 3.99
N GLU A 132 26.33 21.29 4.93
CA GLU A 132 25.00 21.89 4.89
C GLU A 132 24.85 22.85 3.69
N ASN A 133 23.75 22.73 2.94
CA ASN A 133 23.40 23.51 1.74
C ASN A 133 24.32 23.36 0.51
N LYS A 134 24.23 22.20 -0.14
CA LYS A 134 24.57 21.99 -1.57
C LYS A 134 23.43 21.32 -2.31
N VAL A 135 23.43 21.47 -3.63
CA VAL A 135 22.85 20.49 -4.55
C VAL A 135 24.04 19.83 -5.27
N ALA A 136 24.10 18.51 -5.23
CA ALA A 136 25.13 17.74 -5.92
C ALA A 136 24.48 16.92 -7.03
N LEU A 137 25.05 17.00 -8.24
CA LEU A 137 24.78 16.03 -9.28
C LEU A 137 25.91 14.99 -9.28
N HIS A 138 25.56 13.74 -8.99
CA HIS A 138 26.45 12.61 -9.02
C HIS A 138 26.29 11.87 -10.34
N ILE A 139 27.33 11.91 -11.18
CA ILE A 139 27.36 11.27 -12.49
C ILE A 139 28.15 9.96 -12.38
N GLN A 140 27.53 8.86 -12.77
CA GLN A 140 28.22 7.60 -13.02
C GLN A 140 28.96 7.71 -14.37
N PRO A 141 30.31 7.56 -14.43
CA PRO A 141 30.99 7.46 -15.71
C PRO A 141 30.71 6.08 -16.33
N ASP A 142 30.27 6.04 -17.60
CA ASP A 142 30.09 4.77 -18.33
C ASP A 142 31.41 4.01 -18.44
N THR A 143 31.58 3.05 -17.53
CA THR A 143 32.76 2.19 -17.40
C THR A 143 32.31 0.75 -17.23
N SER A 144 31.91 0.15 -18.35
CA SER A 144 31.64 -1.29 -18.47
C SER A 144 32.60 -2.19 -17.68
N GLN A 145 32.10 -3.00 -16.74
CA GLN A 145 32.65 -4.30 -16.33
C GLN A 145 31.54 -5.21 -15.75
N ASP A 146 31.82 -6.51 -15.75
CA ASP A 146 30.95 -7.60 -15.29
C ASP A 146 30.93 -7.77 -13.74
N ASP A 147 29.96 -8.56 -13.23
CA ASP A 147 29.90 -9.28 -11.93
C ASP A 147 30.38 -8.55 -10.64
N GLU A 148 29.59 -8.42 -9.57
CA GLU A 148 29.07 -9.55 -8.78
C GLU A 148 28.06 -9.06 -7.71
N ILE A 149 26.90 -9.74 -7.57
CA ILE A 149 25.78 -9.36 -6.67
C ILE A 149 26.10 -9.45 -5.15
N PHE A 150 27.32 -9.85 -4.77
CA PHE A 150 27.74 -9.96 -3.37
C PHE A 150 28.32 -8.69 -2.73
N SER A 151 28.52 -7.60 -3.48
CA SER A 151 28.94 -6.31 -2.91
C SER A 151 27.75 -5.46 -2.44
N GLN A 152 26.61 -5.52 -3.14
CA GLN A 152 25.52 -4.53 -3.06
C GLN A 152 24.79 -4.42 -1.70
N ILE A 153 24.96 -5.38 -0.79
CA ILE A 153 24.42 -5.33 0.59
C ILE A 153 25.43 -4.69 1.58
N SER A 154 26.72 -4.57 1.20
CA SER A 154 27.69 -3.66 1.86
C SER A 154 27.63 -2.27 1.23
N ASP A 155 27.56 -2.20 -0.11
CA ASP A 155 27.64 -0.95 -0.87
C ASP A 155 26.53 0.05 -0.51
N TRP A 156 25.37 -0.41 -0.05
CA TRP A 156 24.30 0.47 0.44
C TRP A 156 24.67 1.22 1.73
N ILE A 157 25.55 0.65 2.56
CA ILE A 157 26.05 1.29 3.79
C ILE A 157 27.34 2.08 3.51
N ASP A 158 28.20 1.59 2.60
CA ASP A 158 29.42 2.29 2.18
C ASP A 158 29.15 3.46 1.21
N GLY A 159 28.01 3.46 0.51
CA GLY A 159 27.63 4.37 -0.57
C GLY A 159 27.57 5.85 -0.20
N ILE A 160 27.14 6.17 1.03
CA ILE A 160 27.15 7.53 1.60
C ILE A 160 28.60 8.08 1.74
N THR A 161 29.62 7.24 1.53
CA THR A 161 31.04 7.62 1.56
C THR A 161 31.87 7.16 0.34
N ASN A 162 31.25 6.91 -0.82
CA ASN A 162 31.98 6.50 -2.03
C ASN A 162 32.79 7.67 -2.65
N PRO A 163 34.14 7.61 -2.70
CA PRO A 163 34.98 8.70 -3.23
C PRO A 163 35.15 8.69 -4.76
N ASP A 164 34.68 7.66 -5.46
CA ASP A 164 34.97 7.43 -6.88
C ASP A 164 33.88 7.92 -7.85
N LEU A 165 32.63 8.05 -7.39
CA LEU A 165 31.54 8.79 -8.07
C LEU A 165 32.02 10.16 -8.56
N LYS A 166 31.49 10.69 -9.68
CA LYS A 166 31.91 11.99 -10.25
C LYS A 166 30.91 13.11 -9.96
N GLN A 167 31.33 14.04 -9.12
CA GLN A 167 30.52 15.13 -8.59
C GLN A 167 30.68 16.43 -9.40
N ILE A 168 29.53 17.04 -9.71
CA ILE A 168 29.41 18.46 -10.09
C ILE A 168 28.63 19.16 -8.98
N GLU A 169 29.31 19.99 -8.17
CA GLU A 169 28.66 20.85 -7.16
C GLU A 169 28.47 22.26 -7.74
N PHE A 170 27.28 22.85 -7.60
CA PHE A 170 27.05 24.26 -7.93
C PHE A 170 26.04 24.92 -6.99
N ALA A 171 26.12 26.25 -6.84
CA ALA A 171 25.25 27.03 -5.96
C ALA A 171 25.26 28.53 -6.33
N LEU A 172 24.09 29.17 -6.26
CA LEU A 172 23.93 30.62 -6.45
C LEU A 172 24.52 31.39 -5.25
N VAL A 173 25.53 32.24 -5.47
CA VAL A 173 26.25 32.95 -4.39
C VAL A 173 26.12 34.48 -4.46
N SER A 174 25.70 35.05 -5.58
CA SER A 174 25.49 36.50 -5.73
C SER A 174 24.61 36.87 -6.92
N SER A 175 24.06 38.08 -6.89
CA SER A 175 23.30 38.69 -7.99
C SER A 175 23.41 40.22 -7.93
N TYR A 176 23.51 40.90 -9.08
CA TYR A 176 23.67 42.37 -9.15
C TYR A 176 23.02 42.97 -10.43
N ASP A 177 22.74 44.27 -10.44
CA ASP A 177 22.22 45.02 -11.58
C ASP A 177 23.38 45.58 -12.40
N SER A 178 23.69 44.95 -13.53
CA SER A 178 24.87 45.22 -14.37
C SER A 178 24.90 46.62 -14.98
N ARG A 179 23.76 47.34 -14.95
CA ARG A 179 23.63 48.71 -15.48
C ARG A 179 24.10 49.77 -14.51
N TYR A 180 24.04 49.47 -13.21
CA TYR A 180 24.29 50.43 -12.12
C TYR A 180 25.44 50.00 -11.21
N GLU A 181 25.68 48.71 -11.07
CA GLU A 181 26.70 48.14 -10.19
C GLU A 181 27.74 47.36 -11.01
N SER A 182 29.03 47.54 -10.66
CA SER A 182 30.11 46.71 -11.18
C SER A 182 30.06 45.33 -10.52
N GLU A 183 30.53 44.30 -11.24
CA GLU A 183 30.67 42.94 -10.70
C GLU A 183 31.27 42.95 -9.27
N PRO A 184 30.63 42.30 -8.28
CA PRO A 184 31.09 42.31 -6.90
C PRO A 184 32.45 41.61 -6.77
N GLU A 185 33.34 42.17 -5.95
CA GLU A 185 34.68 41.61 -5.75
C GLU A 185 34.62 40.38 -4.81
N ILE A 186 34.41 39.19 -5.38
CA ILE A 186 34.33 37.91 -4.66
C ILE A 186 35.73 37.48 -4.18
N ASN A 187 36.23 38.14 -3.13
CA ASN A 187 37.46 37.80 -2.43
C ASN A 187 37.22 36.64 -1.44
N LEU A 188 37.18 35.41 -1.96
CA LEU A 188 37.07 34.18 -1.14
C LEU A 188 38.40 33.39 -1.17
N PRO A 189 39.31 33.58 -0.19
CA PRO A 189 40.37 32.63 0.06
C PRO A 189 39.74 31.37 0.68
N PHE A 190 39.84 30.22 0.03
CA PHE A 190 38.95 29.09 0.35
C PHE A 190 39.14 28.43 1.74
N SER A 191 40.18 28.79 2.51
CA SER A 191 40.27 28.45 3.94
C SER A 191 39.32 29.25 4.84
N ASP A 192 38.90 30.45 4.39
CA ASP A 192 37.89 31.27 5.03
C ASP A 192 36.50 31.11 4.37
N PHE A 193 36.36 30.19 3.40
CA PHE A 193 35.11 29.91 2.67
C PHE A 193 33.97 29.59 3.62
N GLU A 194 34.24 28.67 4.55
CA GLU A 194 33.46 28.44 5.77
C GLU A 194 32.97 29.76 6.36
N SER A 195 33.87 30.67 6.75
CA SER A 195 33.50 31.85 7.55
C SER A 195 32.55 32.83 6.84
N SER A 196 32.61 32.99 5.51
CA SER A 196 31.68 33.87 4.78
C SER A 196 30.39 33.16 4.38
N PHE A 197 30.49 31.89 3.98
CA PHE A 197 29.35 31.01 3.76
C PHE A 197 28.53 30.93 5.06
N TRP A 198 29.15 30.48 6.15
CA TRP A 198 28.59 30.48 7.50
C TRP A 198 28.07 31.85 7.96
N ASN A 199 28.51 33.00 7.47
CA ASN A 199 27.87 34.28 7.88
C ASN A 199 26.54 34.54 7.14
N GLN A 200 26.43 34.19 5.86
CA GLN A 200 25.14 34.24 5.14
C GLN A 200 24.21 33.14 5.66
N ILE A 201 24.72 31.92 5.76
CA ILE A 201 24.07 30.72 6.30
C ILE A 201 23.69 30.90 7.78
N LYS A 202 24.42 31.68 8.59
CA LYS A 202 24.02 32.01 9.98
C LYS A 202 22.96 33.09 10.05
N HIS A 203 22.88 34.01 9.08
CA HIS A 203 21.71 34.88 8.95
C HIS A 203 20.47 34.13 8.43
N LEU A 204 20.66 33.08 7.63
CA LEU A 204 19.62 32.11 7.25
C LEU A 204 19.18 31.28 8.48
N PHE A 205 20.10 30.65 9.21
CA PHE A 205 19.78 29.88 10.41
C PHE A 205 19.24 30.72 11.57
N THR A 206 19.62 31.99 11.69
CA THR A 206 18.96 32.92 12.65
C THR A 206 17.52 33.26 12.24
N ARG A 207 17.10 32.99 10.99
CA ARG A 207 15.68 33.01 10.59
C ARG A 207 15.01 31.65 10.83
N ILE A 208 15.67 30.54 10.48
CA ILE A 208 15.16 29.17 10.69
C ILE A 208 14.93 28.89 12.19
N SER A 209 15.90 29.22 13.05
CA SER A 209 15.81 29.02 14.51
C SER A 209 14.79 29.92 15.19
N ASN A 210 14.27 30.93 14.50
CA ASN A 210 13.17 31.79 14.95
C ASN A 210 11.89 31.43 14.16
N SER A 211 11.54 30.14 14.23
CA SER A 211 10.26 29.55 13.83
C SER A 211 9.78 29.90 12.41
N ASN A 212 10.40 29.29 11.39
CA ASN A 212 9.75 29.10 10.09
C ASN A 212 10.41 27.99 9.23
N SER A 213 9.83 26.79 9.27
CA SER A 213 10.09 25.67 8.34
C SER A 213 9.46 25.87 6.95
N GLN A 214 8.94 27.07 6.66
CA GLN A 214 8.14 27.40 5.46
C GLN A 214 8.99 27.86 4.26
N ASN A 215 10.32 27.96 4.39
CA ASN A 215 11.20 28.50 3.34
C ASN A 215 11.69 27.45 2.33
N ILE A 216 11.50 26.16 2.61
CA ILE A 216 11.62 25.10 1.61
C ILE A 216 10.22 24.52 1.45
N LEU A 217 9.65 24.63 0.25
CA LEU A 217 8.39 23.98 -0.08
C LEU A 217 8.66 22.79 -0.99
N LEU A 218 8.29 21.59 -0.50
CA LEU A 218 7.91 20.49 -1.36
C LEU A 218 6.53 20.81 -1.94
N ALA A 219 6.40 20.72 -3.26
CA ALA A 219 5.14 20.89 -3.98
C ALA A 219 5.15 20.01 -5.24
N SER A 220 4.00 19.84 -5.89
CA SER A 220 3.92 19.18 -7.19
C SER A 220 3.47 20.18 -8.26
N GLU A 221 4.20 20.25 -9.37
CA GLU A 221 3.88 21.08 -10.54
C GLU A 221 3.71 20.17 -11.76
N ASN A 222 2.51 20.17 -12.36
CA ASN A 222 2.12 19.28 -13.46
C ASN A 222 2.28 17.77 -13.19
N GLY A 223 2.25 17.33 -11.93
CA GLY A 223 2.44 15.92 -11.54
C GLY A 223 3.91 15.51 -11.48
N GLN A 224 4.81 16.46 -11.22
CA GLN A 224 6.22 16.26 -10.94
C GLN A 224 6.58 16.99 -9.65
N ASP A 225 7.35 16.36 -8.79
CA ASP A 225 7.72 16.95 -7.50
C ASP A 225 8.84 17.98 -7.65
N ILE A 226 8.69 19.08 -6.91
CA ILE A 226 9.56 20.25 -6.97
C ILE A 226 9.94 20.73 -5.57
N ILE A 227 11.17 21.21 -5.44
CA ILE A 227 11.71 21.81 -4.21
C ILE A 227 11.93 23.30 -4.46
N ILE A 228 11.18 24.17 -3.78
CA ILE A 228 11.35 25.62 -3.87
C ILE A 228 12.12 26.12 -2.65
N ASN A 229 13.40 26.47 -2.85
CA ASN A 229 14.21 27.18 -1.86
C ASN A 229 13.92 28.69 -1.95
N GLN A 230 13.25 29.24 -0.92
CA GLN A 230 12.75 30.60 -0.94
C GLN A 230 13.72 31.62 -0.36
N ASN A 231 13.79 32.80 -1.00
CA ASN A 231 14.59 33.95 -0.58
C ASN A 231 16.11 33.65 -0.48
N VAL A 232 16.62 32.77 -1.37
CA VAL A 232 18.05 32.46 -1.53
C VAL A 232 18.87 33.75 -1.68
N LEU A 233 18.37 34.67 -2.51
CA LEU A 233 18.76 36.08 -2.52
C LEU A 233 17.50 36.95 -2.39
N LYS A 234 17.68 38.27 -2.23
CA LYS A 234 16.54 39.17 -2.01
C LYS A 234 15.61 39.15 -3.24
N ASN A 235 14.34 38.81 -3.01
CA ASN A 235 13.31 38.67 -4.05
C ASN A 235 13.66 37.62 -5.13
N ILE A 236 14.52 36.64 -4.81
CA ILE A 236 14.95 35.56 -5.68
C ILE A 236 14.81 34.22 -4.92
N ASN A 237 13.99 33.31 -5.45
CA ASN A 237 13.97 31.91 -5.06
C ASN A 237 14.80 31.08 -6.05
N VAL A 238 15.10 29.83 -5.72
CA VAL A 238 15.54 28.82 -6.68
C VAL A 238 14.61 27.61 -6.55
N LYS A 239 14.04 27.16 -7.66
CA LYS A 239 13.23 25.94 -7.76
C LYS A 239 14.08 24.84 -8.38
N TYR A 240 14.04 23.65 -7.78
CA TYR A 240 14.63 22.43 -8.31
C TYR A 240 13.51 21.46 -8.70
N GLN A 241 13.73 20.71 -9.77
CA GLN A 241 12.85 19.66 -10.25
C GLN A 241 13.72 18.51 -10.78
N ILE A 242 13.38 17.26 -10.48
CA ILE A 242 14.03 16.12 -11.12
C ILE A 242 13.43 15.88 -12.50
N LEU A 243 14.28 15.59 -13.47
CA LEU A 243 13.90 15.04 -14.76
C LEU A 243 14.37 13.58 -14.78
N PRO A 244 13.47 12.58 -14.69
CA PRO A 244 13.85 11.17 -14.64
C PRO A 244 14.72 10.75 -15.82
N ASN A 245 15.80 10.00 -15.53
CA ASN A 245 16.83 9.60 -16.50
C ASN A 245 17.46 10.79 -17.27
N LYS A 246 17.41 12.01 -16.70
CA LYS A 246 17.86 13.25 -17.34
C LYS A 246 18.54 14.28 -16.42
N GLY A 247 18.47 14.16 -15.10
CA GLY A 247 19.20 15.04 -14.17
C GLY A 247 18.34 16.13 -13.54
N ILE A 248 18.99 17.25 -13.18
CA ILE A 248 18.39 18.29 -12.33
C ILE A 248 17.99 19.50 -13.18
N LYS A 249 16.69 19.80 -13.19
CA LYS A 249 16.18 21.09 -13.62
C LYS A 249 16.31 22.10 -12.48
N GLU A 250 17.03 23.20 -12.73
CA GLU A 250 17.09 24.35 -11.82
C GLU A 250 16.43 25.56 -12.50
N GLU A 251 15.60 26.29 -11.76
CA GLU A 251 15.01 27.56 -12.20
C GLU A 251 15.20 28.66 -11.14
N ILE A 252 15.93 29.71 -11.49
CA ILE A 252 15.98 30.95 -10.70
C ILE A 252 14.63 31.64 -10.85
N VAL A 253 13.97 32.00 -9.74
CA VAL A 253 12.64 32.64 -9.76
C VAL A 253 12.71 34.03 -9.14
N ILE A 254 12.72 35.07 -9.97
CA ILE A 254 12.62 36.46 -9.52
C ILE A 254 11.17 36.76 -9.17
N ILE A 255 10.89 37.10 -7.91
CA ILE A 255 9.53 37.14 -7.35
C ILE A 255 8.76 38.40 -7.78
N ASP A 256 9.41 39.57 -7.78
CA ASP A 256 8.82 40.83 -8.25
C ASP A 256 9.89 41.83 -8.74
N ASN A 257 9.45 42.95 -9.30
CA ASN A 257 10.33 43.93 -9.97
C ASN A 257 11.12 44.86 -9.02
N ARG A 258 10.91 44.80 -7.71
CA ARG A 258 11.63 45.62 -6.72
C ARG A 258 13.00 44.99 -6.51
N ASP A 259 14.04 45.72 -6.85
CA ASP A 259 15.43 45.26 -6.74
C ASP A 259 15.69 43.94 -7.50
N ALA A 260 15.04 43.76 -8.66
CA ALA A 260 15.34 42.67 -9.59
C ALA A 260 16.75 42.83 -10.19
N GLN A 261 17.44 41.70 -10.42
CA GLN A 261 18.85 41.65 -10.82
C GLN A 261 18.97 40.93 -12.17
N ASP A 262 19.85 41.39 -13.07
CA ASP A 262 20.07 40.79 -14.40
C ASP A 262 21.32 39.90 -14.47
N ALA A 263 22.29 40.11 -13.58
CA ALA A 263 23.49 39.29 -13.45
C ALA A 263 23.40 38.36 -12.22
N PHE A 264 23.73 37.08 -12.43
CA PHE A 264 23.75 36.02 -11.42
C PHE A 264 25.12 35.34 -11.43
N ILE A 265 25.64 35.03 -10.24
CA ILE A 265 26.95 34.39 -10.08
C ILE A 265 26.78 33.12 -9.23
N PHE A 266 27.18 32.00 -9.81
CA PHE A 266 27.25 30.71 -9.14
C PHE A 266 28.70 30.31 -8.91
N THR A 267 28.97 29.61 -7.82
CA THR A 267 30.17 28.75 -7.72
C THR A 267 29.93 27.45 -8.45
N LEU A 268 30.97 26.91 -9.11
CA LEU A 268 31.00 25.60 -9.74
C LEU A 268 32.27 24.88 -9.32
N LYS A 269 32.13 23.68 -8.76
CA LYS A 269 33.25 22.83 -8.35
C LYS A 269 33.14 21.48 -9.06
N LEU A 270 34.22 21.11 -9.74
CA LEU A 270 34.33 19.89 -10.53
C LEU A 270 35.28 18.92 -9.81
N GLN A 271 34.93 17.65 -9.71
CA GLN A 271 35.84 16.64 -9.16
C GLN A 271 37.01 16.36 -10.12
N ASN A 272 38.12 15.90 -9.55
CA ASN A 272 39.34 15.61 -10.31
C ASN A 272 39.09 14.52 -11.36
N GLY A 273 39.28 14.88 -12.64
CA GLY A 273 39.00 14.04 -13.80
C GLY A 273 37.89 14.57 -14.70
N ILE A 274 37.01 15.46 -14.20
CA ILE A 274 36.00 16.14 -15.03
C ILE A 274 36.64 17.35 -15.73
N SER A 275 36.30 17.57 -16.99
CA SER A 275 36.60 18.81 -17.72
C SER A 275 35.34 19.42 -18.34
N TYR A 276 35.38 20.70 -18.70
CA TYR A 276 34.26 21.41 -19.32
C TYR A 276 34.69 22.06 -20.65
N HIS A 277 33.77 22.03 -21.62
CA HIS A 277 34.00 22.48 -22.98
C HIS A 277 32.84 23.37 -23.44
N LYS A 278 33.07 24.16 -24.49
CA LYS A 278 32.02 24.96 -25.14
C LYS A 278 31.67 24.34 -26.49
N ASN A 279 30.38 24.08 -26.71
CA ASN A 279 29.86 23.48 -27.93
C ASN A 279 30.07 24.44 -29.10
N THR A 280 31.16 24.23 -29.83
CA THR A 280 31.63 25.10 -30.93
C THR A 280 31.90 24.30 -32.21
N ASN A 281 31.56 23.00 -32.17
CA ASN A 281 31.68 22.05 -33.29
C ASN A 281 30.46 21.11 -33.36
N HIS A 282 29.37 21.41 -32.65
CA HIS A 282 28.17 20.55 -32.48
C HIS A 282 28.52 19.11 -32.04
N VAL A 283 29.19 18.98 -30.90
CA VAL A 283 29.55 17.69 -30.27
C VAL A 283 28.34 17.04 -29.58
N ILE A 284 27.35 17.86 -29.24
CA ILE A 284 26.01 17.49 -28.74
C ILE A 284 24.96 18.26 -29.55
N ASP A 285 23.71 17.76 -29.57
CA ASP A 285 22.57 18.39 -30.28
C ASP A 285 22.02 19.61 -29.50
N GLN A 286 22.88 20.62 -29.37
CA GLN A 286 22.57 21.88 -28.72
C GLN A 286 23.15 23.05 -29.53
N PRO A 287 22.68 24.29 -29.30
CA PRO A 287 23.22 25.48 -29.94
C PRO A 287 24.74 25.62 -29.78
N ASP A 288 25.33 26.44 -30.66
CA ASP A 288 26.63 27.03 -30.39
C ASP A 288 26.61 27.76 -29.03
N ASP A 289 27.76 27.79 -28.37
CA ASP A 289 27.99 28.43 -27.07
C ASP A 289 27.37 27.76 -25.83
N THR A 290 26.60 26.67 -25.96
CA THR A 290 26.26 25.78 -24.82
C THR A 290 27.51 25.18 -24.19
N TYR A 291 27.52 24.96 -22.86
CA TYR A 291 28.61 24.26 -22.15
C TYR A 291 28.27 22.79 -21.90
N TYR A 292 29.25 21.91 -22.06
CA TYR A 292 29.15 20.47 -21.78
C TYR A 292 30.37 19.96 -20.99
N PHE A 293 30.19 18.83 -20.31
CA PHE A 293 31.16 18.21 -19.42
C PHE A 293 31.63 16.86 -19.97
N THR A 294 32.90 16.52 -19.74
CA THR A 294 33.48 15.22 -20.10
C THR A 294 34.33 14.64 -18.98
N ASP A 295 34.55 13.32 -19.03
CA ASP A 295 35.53 12.63 -18.19
C ASP A 295 36.98 12.87 -18.66
N SER A 296 37.92 12.15 -18.06
CA SER A 296 39.36 12.21 -18.38
C SER A 296 39.75 11.53 -19.71
N ASN A 297 38.81 10.95 -20.43
CA ASN A 297 38.97 10.28 -21.71
C ASN A 297 38.24 11.01 -22.86
N ASP A 298 37.71 12.21 -22.59
CA ASP A 298 36.82 13.00 -23.46
C ASP A 298 35.42 12.36 -23.71
N ASN A 299 34.98 11.40 -22.89
CA ASN A 299 33.61 10.87 -22.92
C ASN A 299 32.62 11.91 -22.39
N TYR A 300 31.48 12.09 -23.06
CA TYR A 300 30.40 12.98 -22.61
C TYR A 300 29.78 12.54 -21.28
N LEU A 301 29.49 13.50 -20.40
CA LEU A 301 28.85 13.28 -19.09
C LEU A 301 27.52 14.03 -18.93
N ALA A 302 27.48 15.33 -19.23
CA ALA A 302 26.30 16.18 -19.06
C ALA A 302 26.44 17.50 -19.84
N HIS A 303 25.36 18.28 -19.98
CA HIS A 303 25.39 19.62 -20.57
C HIS A 303 24.36 20.58 -19.97
N PHE A 304 24.57 21.89 -20.15
CA PHE A 304 23.59 22.92 -19.82
C PHE A 304 22.51 23.03 -20.90
N LEU A 305 21.24 23.04 -20.52
CA LEU A 305 20.15 23.34 -21.47
C LEU A 305 20.30 24.76 -22.07
N PRO A 306 19.72 25.02 -23.26
CA PRO A 306 19.68 26.35 -23.85
C PRO A 306 19.03 27.35 -22.89
N LEU A 307 19.78 28.39 -22.52
CA LEU A 307 19.39 29.31 -21.45
C LEU A 307 18.19 30.15 -21.87
N ILE A 308 17.10 30.00 -21.13
CA ILE A 308 15.81 30.64 -21.40
C ILE A 308 15.38 31.40 -20.14
N ALA A 309 14.79 32.58 -20.33
CA ALA A 309 14.02 33.25 -19.29
C ALA A 309 12.60 33.51 -19.78
N THR A 310 11.62 33.24 -18.91
CA THR A 310 10.19 33.32 -19.21
C THR A 310 9.46 34.07 -18.09
N ASP A 311 8.56 34.99 -18.44
CA ASP A 311 7.72 35.71 -17.48
C ASP A 311 6.37 35.00 -17.23
N GLN A 312 5.61 35.43 -16.23
CA GLN A 312 4.39 34.73 -15.78
C GLN A 312 3.31 34.56 -16.87
N ILE A 313 3.37 35.35 -17.95
CA ILE A 313 2.41 35.26 -19.08
C ILE A 313 3.02 34.62 -20.33
N GLY A 314 4.20 34.01 -20.22
CA GLY A 314 4.87 33.30 -21.32
C GLY A 314 5.65 34.20 -22.27
N SER A 315 5.95 35.46 -21.90
CA SER A 315 6.96 36.25 -22.62
C SER A 315 8.32 35.60 -22.42
N ARG A 316 9.11 35.40 -23.48
CA ARG A 316 10.37 34.64 -23.47
C ARG A 316 11.55 35.48 -23.96
N THR A 317 12.75 35.19 -23.46
CA THR A 317 14.03 35.56 -24.10
C THR A 317 15.02 34.39 -24.07
N GLU A 318 15.84 34.34 -25.10
CA GLU A 318 17.03 33.47 -25.26
C GLU A 318 18.31 34.32 -25.31
N ASN A 319 18.20 35.64 -25.17
CA ASN A 319 19.34 36.56 -25.10
C ASN A 319 19.92 36.52 -23.68
N ILE A 320 20.49 35.37 -23.32
CA ILE A 320 21.10 35.09 -22.02
C ILE A 320 22.50 34.57 -22.30
N SER A 321 23.51 35.15 -21.65
CA SER A 321 24.89 34.73 -21.83
C SER A 321 25.44 34.09 -20.55
N MET A 322 26.16 32.98 -20.71
CA MET A 322 26.86 32.30 -19.64
C MET A 322 28.37 32.29 -19.90
N GLN A 323 29.17 32.43 -18.84
CA GLN A 323 30.61 32.27 -18.89
C GLN A 323 31.12 31.50 -17.67
N ILE A 324 31.75 30.34 -17.90
CA ILE A 324 32.50 29.60 -16.88
C ILE A 324 33.95 30.11 -16.83
N THR A 325 34.40 30.55 -15.65
CA THR A 325 35.72 31.16 -15.42
C THR A 325 36.45 30.49 -14.24
N PRO A 326 37.70 29.99 -14.40
CA PRO A 326 38.45 29.38 -13.29
C PRO A 326 38.91 30.42 -12.27
N LEU A 327 38.88 30.05 -10.99
CA LEU A 327 39.18 30.93 -9.86
C LEU A 327 40.66 30.99 -9.48
N SER A 328 41.42 29.91 -9.71
CA SER A 328 42.79 29.75 -9.20
C SER A 328 43.60 28.78 -10.08
N TYR A 329 44.85 28.50 -9.69
CA TYR A 329 45.67 27.42 -10.29
C TYR A 329 45.23 26.00 -9.85
N SER A 330 44.23 25.89 -8.96
CA SER A 330 43.45 24.68 -8.73
C SER A 330 42.51 24.44 -9.93
N THR A 331 42.63 23.29 -10.59
CA THR A 331 41.90 22.93 -11.83
C THR A 331 40.40 22.67 -11.67
N ASN A 332 39.87 22.85 -10.46
CA ASN A 332 38.61 22.26 -10.01
C ASN A 332 37.56 23.30 -9.59
N GLU A 333 37.93 24.58 -9.48
CA GLU A 333 37.10 25.62 -8.85
C GLU A 333 36.87 26.79 -9.82
N HIS A 334 35.59 27.07 -10.09
CA HIS A 334 35.14 27.97 -11.14
C HIS A 334 33.98 28.86 -10.66
N LEU A 335 33.76 29.98 -11.35
CA LEU A 335 32.50 30.73 -11.30
C LEU A 335 31.74 30.54 -12.61
N ILE A 336 30.44 30.32 -12.51
CA ILE A 336 29.51 30.52 -13.62
C ILE A 336 28.93 31.92 -13.47
N LYS A 337 29.06 32.75 -14.50
CA LYS A 337 28.38 34.06 -14.59
C LYS A 337 27.28 33.95 -15.61
N LEU A 338 26.06 34.29 -15.23
CA LEU A 338 24.88 34.31 -16.10
C LEU A 338 24.34 35.74 -16.17
N TYR A 339 24.08 36.22 -17.39
CA TYR A 339 23.53 37.55 -17.65
C TYR A 339 22.27 37.44 -18.51
N VAL A 340 21.13 37.88 -17.98
CA VAL A 340 19.86 38.03 -18.71
C VAL A 340 19.83 39.39 -19.41
N ASP A 341 19.27 39.48 -20.61
CA ASP A 341 19.07 40.76 -21.31
C ASP A 341 18.31 41.80 -20.43
N PRO A 342 18.95 42.93 -20.05
CA PRO A 342 18.32 43.92 -19.18
C PRO A 342 17.25 44.76 -19.89
N GLU A 343 17.32 44.96 -21.20
CA GLU A 343 16.26 45.64 -21.96
C GLU A 343 15.00 44.77 -22.03
N TRP A 344 15.17 43.44 -21.99
CA TRP A 344 14.06 42.50 -21.80
C TRP A 344 13.59 42.45 -20.34
N LEU A 345 14.49 42.26 -19.36
CA LEU A 345 14.13 42.02 -17.96
C LEU A 345 13.46 43.21 -17.29
N TYR A 346 13.91 44.43 -17.59
CA TYR A 346 13.39 45.66 -17.00
C TYR A 346 12.34 46.36 -17.88
N SER A 347 11.80 45.67 -18.88
CA SER A 347 10.68 46.17 -19.69
C SER A 347 9.42 46.39 -18.83
N PRO A 348 8.67 47.49 -19.01
CA PRO A 348 7.42 47.74 -18.30
C PRO A 348 6.30 46.74 -18.65
N ASP A 349 6.50 45.90 -19.68
CA ASP A 349 5.56 44.87 -20.12
C ASP A 349 5.78 43.50 -19.43
N ARG A 350 6.72 43.37 -18.48
CA ARG A 350 7.01 42.11 -17.77
C ARG A 350 6.02 41.81 -16.65
N VAL A 351 5.58 40.55 -16.57
CA VAL A 351 4.74 40.04 -15.48
C VAL A 351 5.54 39.06 -14.62
N PHE A 352 5.65 39.34 -13.33
CA PHE A 352 6.43 38.54 -12.39
C PHE A 352 5.53 37.47 -11.69
N PRO A 353 6.07 36.31 -11.29
CA PRO A 353 7.49 35.93 -11.28
C PRO A 353 8.10 35.72 -12.67
N ILE A 354 9.42 35.85 -12.74
CA ILE A 354 10.24 35.54 -13.92
C ILE A 354 11.11 34.34 -13.59
N PHE A 355 11.05 33.32 -14.43
CA PHE A 355 11.81 32.07 -14.34
C PHE A 355 13.01 32.17 -15.29
N ILE A 356 14.20 31.78 -14.83
CA ILE A 356 15.43 31.67 -15.64
C ILE A 356 15.95 30.25 -15.46
N ASP A 357 16.24 29.56 -16.55
CA ASP A 357 16.53 28.13 -16.59
C ASP A 357 18.02 27.85 -16.91
N PRO A 358 18.89 27.70 -15.88
CA PRO A 358 20.29 27.27 -16.03
C PRO A 358 20.49 25.75 -15.84
N SER A 359 19.49 24.92 -16.12
CA SER A 359 19.52 23.47 -15.85
C SER A 359 20.69 22.71 -16.48
N ILE A 360 21.19 21.69 -15.77
CA ILE A 360 22.19 20.73 -16.27
C ILE A 360 21.51 19.37 -16.42
N ILE A 361 21.59 18.80 -17.63
CA ILE A 361 21.02 17.49 -17.94
C ILE A 361 22.06 16.48 -18.43
N GLN A 362 21.76 15.21 -18.22
CA GLN A 362 22.49 14.04 -18.68
C GLN A 362 21.53 13.19 -19.51
N ASP A 363 21.58 13.33 -20.83
CA ASP A 363 20.71 12.61 -21.78
C ASP A 363 21.50 11.73 -22.75
N SER A 364 20.87 10.68 -23.25
CA SER A 364 21.41 9.82 -24.31
C SER A 364 21.39 10.56 -25.66
N HIS A 365 22.47 11.29 -25.97
CA HIS A 365 22.56 12.14 -27.17
C HIS A 365 22.26 11.39 -28.49
N PRO A 366 21.17 11.73 -29.21
CA PRO A 366 20.84 11.14 -30.50
C PRO A 366 21.32 12.06 -31.64
N GLY A 367 22.57 11.88 -32.09
CA GLY A 367 23.14 12.76 -33.14
C GLY A 367 24.43 12.25 -33.78
N ALA A 368 25.25 11.52 -33.03
CA ALA A 368 25.83 10.32 -33.62
C ALA A 368 24.69 9.30 -33.81
N PRO A 369 24.60 8.55 -34.94
CA PRO A 369 23.93 7.27 -34.88
C PRO A 369 24.66 6.43 -33.82
N PRO A 370 24.00 5.49 -33.13
CA PRO A 370 24.71 4.48 -32.38
C PRO A 370 25.67 3.79 -33.34
N THR A 371 26.97 4.05 -33.24
CA THR A 371 27.97 3.17 -33.81
C THR A 371 28.02 1.94 -32.93
N TYR A 372 26.93 1.16 -32.95
CA TYR A 372 26.87 -0.19 -32.44
C TYR A 372 28.12 -0.89 -32.95
N THR A 373 29.06 -1.19 -32.06
CA THR A 373 30.35 -1.82 -32.34
C THR A 373 30.17 -3.33 -32.59
N GLY A 374 29.14 -3.65 -33.35
CA GLY A 374 28.73 -4.97 -33.77
C GLY A 374 29.14 -5.26 -35.21
N CYS A 375 28.32 -6.10 -35.85
CA CYS A 375 28.74 -6.81 -37.03
C CYS A 375 27.75 -6.58 -38.17
N THR A 376 28.20 -5.88 -39.20
CA THR A 376 27.38 -5.62 -40.39
C THR A 376 27.35 -6.83 -41.32
N TRP A 377 26.15 -7.24 -41.74
CA TRP A 377 25.96 -8.29 -42.73
C TRP A 377 26.41 -7.81 -44.12
N THR A 378 27.36 -8.54 -44.72
CA THR A 378 27.85 -8.27 -46.08
C THR A 378 27.49 -9.35 -47.09
N ASN A 379 27.38 -10.61 -46.64
CA ASN A 379 27.39 -11.80 -47.50
C ASN A 379 28.61 -11.85 -48.47
N GLY A 380 29.78 -11.43 -47.99
CA GLY A 380 31.02 -11.36 -48.77
C GLY A 380 31.45 -12.67 -49.47
N ASN A 381 31.06 -13.84 -48.96
CA ASN A 381 31.28 -15.14 -49.61
C ASN A 381 30.10 -15.60 -50.50
N SER A 382 29.03 -14.82 -50.61
CA SER A 382 27.85 -15.08 -51.48
C SER A 382 27.22 -16.46 -51.28
N ASN A 383 27.13 -16.91 -50.02
CA ASN A 383 26.59 -18.22 -49.64
C ASN A 383 25.43 -18.14 -48.63
N ASN A 384 25.09 -16.93 -48.15
CA ASN A 384 24.00 -16.62 -47.23
C ASN A 384 24.12 -17.20 -45.81
N LEU A 385 25.20 -17.91 -45.45
CA LEU A 385 25.34 -18.55 -44.13
C LEU A 385 25.76 -17.55 -43.05
N TRP A 386 25.08 -17.55 -41.91
CA TRP A 386 25.43 -16.74 -40.74
C TRP A 386 26.76 -17.19 -40.14
N ASN A 387 26.98 -18.50 -40.04
CA ASN A 387 28.17 -19.14 -39.45
C ASN A 387 29.39 -19.11 -40.40
N ASN A 388 29.68 -17.94 -40.95
CA ASN A 388 30.79 -17.70 -41.86
C ASN A 388 31.33 -16.28 -41.65
N SER A 389 32.50 -16.14 -41.01
CA SER A 389 33.06 -14.83 -40.67
C SER A 389 33.39 -13.96 -41.89
N GLY A 390 33.56 -14.55 -43.07
CA GLY A 390 33.73 -13.80 -44.32
C GLY A 390 32.43 -13.20 -44.88
N ASN A 391 31.29 -13.38 -44.21
CA ASN A 391 30.04 -12.67 -44.49
C ASN A 391 29.80 -11.47 -43.56
N TRP A 392 30.67 -11.21 -42.59
CA TRP A 392 30.50 -10.14 -41.61
C TRP A 392 31.63 -9.09 -41.70
N ALA A 393 31.27 -7.81 -41.56
CA ALA A 393 32.20 -6.71 -41.31
C ALA A 393 32.08 -6.24 -39.84
N GLY A 394 32.96 -5.34 -39.37
CA GLY A 394 32.99 -4.85 -37.98
C GLY A 394 33.56 -5.86 -36.96
N CYS A 395 33.12 -7.12 -37.04
CA CYS A 395 33.36 -8.27 -36.15
C CYS A 395 34.82 -8.65 -35.81
N SER A 396 35.85 -7.96 -36.33
CA SER A 396 37.28 -8.36 -36.29
C SER A 396 37.58 -9.78 -36.80
N GLY A 397 36.70 -10.35 -37.63
CA GLY A 397 36.80 -11.72 -38.16
C GLY A 397 36.10 -12.80 -37.34
N ASN A 398 35.33 -12.40 -36.32
CA ASN A 398 34.42 -13.28 -35.57
C ASN A 398 33.07 -13.44 -36.30
N ILE A 399 32.07 -14.01 -35.61
CA ILE A 399 30.70 -14.20 -36.10
C ILE A 399 29.75 -13.82 -34.95
N PRO A 400 28.65 -13.07 -35.19
CA PRO A 400 27.74 -12.66 -34.13
C PRO A 400 27.17 -13.86 -33.38
N GLY A 401 27.44 -13.89 -32.07
CA GLY A 401 26.94 -14.90 -31.15
C GLY A 401 27.46 -16.32 -31.31
N ILE A 402 28.51 -16.56 -32.12
CA ILE A 402 29.12 -17.88 -32.30
C ILE A 402 30.56 -17.89 -31.78
N GLY A 403 30.69 -18.02 -30.45
CA GLY A 403 31.95 -18.18 -29.74
C GLY A 403 31.73 -18.24 -28.24
N VAL A 404 32.82 -18.31 -27.46
CA VAL A 404 32.76 -18.21 -26.00
C VAL A 404 33.05 -16.76 -25.62
N GLY A 405 32.12 -16.10 -24.91
CA GLY A 405 32.28 -14.71 -24.47
C GLY A 405 32.19 -13.66 -25.58
N ILE A 406 31.34 -13.87 -26.60
CA ILE A 406 31.09 -12.89 -27.67
C ILE A 406 29.60 -12.73 -28.02
N ASN A 407 28.82 -12.23 -27.06
CA ASN A 407 27.56 -11.58 -27.39
C ASN A 407 27.88 -10.31 -28.20
N GLN A 408 27.25 -10.15 -29.36
CA GLN A 408 27.53 -9.06 -30.30
C GLN A 408 26.24 -8.62 -31.00
N ASN A 409 26.13 -7.34 -31.34
CA ASN A 409 25.02 -6.80 -32.12
C ASN A 409 25.14 -7.28 -33.58
N ALA A 410 24.07 -7.84 -34.14
CA ALA A 410 23.99 -8.19 -35.55
C ALA A 410 23.24 -7.09 -36.32
N ILE A 411 23.88 -6.51 -37.34
CA ILE A 411 23.37 -5.32 -38.04
C ILE A 411 23.11 -5.67 -39.50
N PHE A 412 21.91 -5.38 -39.97
CA PHE A 412 21.45 -5.59 -41.34
C PHE A 412 21.06 -4.26 -41.98
N ASP A 413 22.01 -3.60 -42.63
CA ASP A 413 21.77 -2.38 -43.43
C ASP A 413 21.80 -2.67 -44.95
N GLY A 414 20.86 -2.08 -45.67
CA GLY A 414 20.69 -2.24 -47.12
C GLY A 414 21.78 -1.55 -47.94
N ALA A 415 22.40 -0.50 -47.39
CA ALA A 415 23.53 0.20 -47.97
C ALA A 415 24.77 -0.71 -48.13
N THR A 416 24.96 -1.66 -47.22
CA THR A 416 26.02 -2.66 -47.22
C THR A 416 25.60 -3.95 -47.93
N SER A 417 24.43 -4.52 -47.60
CA SER A 417 23.95 -5.74 -48.26
C SER A 417 22.44 -5.97 -48.12
N SER A 418 21.75 -6.12 -49.25
CA SER A 418 20.35 -6.56 -49.32
C SER A 418 20.20 -8.09 -49.54
N ALA A 419 21.27 -8.87 -49.32
CA ALA A 419 21.23 -10.32 -49.50
C ALA A 419 20.65 -11.05 -48.29
N ASN A 420 19.85 -12.09 -48.54
CA ASN A 420 19.31 -12.98 -47.50
C ASN A 420 20.41 -13.60 -46.63
N ALA A 421 20.08 -13.82 -45.35
CA ALA A 421 20.88 -14.58 -44.39
C ALA A 421 20.16 -15.87 -43.96
N THR A 422 20.93 -16.81 -43.41
CA THR A 422 20.42 -18.09 -42.90
C THR A 422 21.22 -18.46 -41.66
N ILE A 423 20.55 -18.54 -40.52
CA ILE A 423 21.13 -18.90 -39.23
C ILE A 423 21.31 -20.42 -39.20
N ASP A 424 22.52 -20.88 -39.52
CA ASP A 424 22.88 -22.28 -39.70
C ASP A 424 23.55 -22.92 -38.46
N ALA A 425 23.58 -22.19 -37.35
CA ALA A 425 23.90 -22.66 -35.99
C ALA A 425 23.19 -21.74 -34.97
N SER A 426 23.04 -22.19 -33.72
CA SER A 426 22.44 -21.35 -32.66
C SER A 426 23.39 -20.21 -32.27
N VAL A 427 22.84 -19.06 -31.88
CA VAL A 427 23.56 -17.81 -31.63
C VAL A 427 23.14 -17.15 -30.32
N ASN A 428 24.05 -16.39 -29.70
CA ASN A 428 23.79 -15.55 -28.52
C ASN A 428 24.14 -14.10 -28.87
N LEU A 429 23.14 -13.25 -29.10
CA LEU A 429 23.32 -11.88 -29.56
C LEU A 429 23.13 -10.91 -28.39
N THR A 430 23.77 -9.73 -28.48
CA THR A 430 23.42 -8.61 -27.61
C THR A 430 22.12 -7.98 -28.11
N SER A 431 22.02 -7.74 -29.41
CA SER A 431 20.82 -7.27 -30.10
C SER A 431 20.84 -7.66 -31.58
N ILE A 432 19.70 -7.51 -32.24
CA ILE A 432 19.60 -7.54 -33.71
C ILE A 432 18.94 -6.25 -34.20
N SER A 433 19.58 -5.58 -35.16
CA SER A 433 19.05 -4.40 -35.83
C SER A 433 18.89 -4.67 -37.33
N ILE A 434 17.70 -4.44 -37.85
CA ILE A 434 17.34 -4.63 -39.26
C ILE A 434 16.78 -3.30 -39.77
N GLU A 435 17.66 -2.54 -40.42
CA GLU A 435 17.44 -1.13 -40.77
C GLU A 435 16.39 -0.97 -41.88
N SER A 436 15.70 0.18 -41.92
CA SER A 436 14.60 0.46 -42.86
C SER A 436 14.94 0.38 -44.36
N ASP A 437 16.22 0.29 -44.74
CA ASP A 437 16.64 0.07 -46.13
C ASP A 437 17.04 -1.39 -46.44
N TYR A 438 17.11 -2.28 -45.43
CA TYR A 438 17.32 -3.71 -45.65
C TYR A 438 16.08 -4.35 -46.29
N ASN A 439 16.32 -5.27 -47.23
CA ASN A 439 15.30 -5.85 -48.12
C ASN A 439 15.49 -7.37 -48.32
N GLY A 440 16.35 -8.01 -47.52
CA GLY A 440 16.57 -9.45 -47.57
C GLY A 440 15.66 -10.23 -46.60
N THR A 441 15.75 -11.56 -46.65
CA THR A 441 15.12 -12.47 -45.67
C THR A 441 16.16 -13.05 -44.73
N ILE A 442 15.88 -13.10 -43.44
CA ILE A 442 16.69 -13.79 -42.42
C ILE A 442 15.95 -15.06 -42.03
N SER A 443 16.42 -16.23 -42.47
CA SER A 443 15.81 -17.53 -42.13
C SER A 443 16.50 -18.16 -40.90
N ALA A 444 15.73 -18.47 -39.85
CA ALA A 444 16.21 -19.05 -38.59
C ALA A 444 16.23 -20.60 -38.54
N GLY A 445 15.57 -21.26 -39.50
CA GLY A 445 15.58 -22.72 -39.63
C GLY A 445 14.99 -23.43 -38.42
N ASN A 446 15.82 -24.12 -37.64
CA ASN A 446 15.43 -24.81 -36.40
C ASN A 446 16.35 -24.45 -35.23
N GLN A 447 17.00 -23.27 -35.29
CA GLN A 447 18.02 -22.86 -34.34
C GLN A 447 17.44 -22.13 -33.12
N THR A 448 18.26 -22.03 -32.07
CA THR A 448 18.00 -21.17 -30.91
C THR A 448 18.72 -19.85 -31.11
N ILE A 449 18.03 -18.74 -30.85
CA ILE A 449 18.57 -17.38 -30.94
C ILE A 449 18.30 -16.74 -29.58
N ASN A 450 19.35 -16.64 -28.77
CA ASN A 450 19.31 -15.98 -27.47
C ASN A 450 19.69 -14.50 -27.65
N ILE A 451 19.01 -13.57 -27.00
CA ILE A 451 19.19 -12.12 -27.20
C ILE A 451 19.08 -11.38 -25.87
N SER A 452 20.17 -10.76 -25.42
CA SER A 452 20.24 -10.07 -24.11
C SER A 452 19.86 -8.58 -24.18
N GLY A 453 18.99 -8.21 -25.13
CA GLY A 453 18.68 -6.83 -25.50
C GLY A 453 17.78 -6.77 -26.74
N ASP A 454 17.81 -5.64 -27.46
CA ASP A 454 16.79 -5.30 -28.46
C ASP A 454 16.64 -6.28 -29.64
N TRP A 455 15.39 -6.43 -30.08
CA TRP A 455 15.01 -6.82 -31.45
C TRP A 455 14.39 -5.61 -32.13
N ASN A 456 15.14 -4.97 -33.02
CA ASN A 456 14.68 -3.82 -33.80
C ASN A 456 14.56 -4.22 -35.27
N ASN A 457 13.33 -4.34 -35.78
CA ASN A 457 13.07 -4.57 -37.20
C ASN A 457 12.24 -3.43 -37.81
N GLU A 458 12.89 -2.59 -38.62
CA GLU A 458 12.22 -1.55 -39.41
C GLU A 458 11.85 -2.02 -40.84
N SER A 459 12.55 -3.01 -41.40
CA SER A 459 12.33 -3.53 -42.77
C SER A 459 13.02 -4.88 -43.01
N GLY A 460 12.59 -5.57 -44.07
CA GLY A 460 13.06 -6.93 -44.41
C GLY A 460 12.01 -7.97 -44.08
N ALA A 461 12.43 -9.21 -43.79
CA ALA A 461 11.53 -10.26 -43.33
C ALA A 461 12.28 -11.32 -42.51
N PHE A 462 11.78 -11.62 -41.31
CA PHE A 462 12.19 -12.80 -40.56
C PHE A 462 11.38 -14.05 -40.97
N ASP A 463 12.09 -15.15 -41.22
CA ASP A 463 11.53 -16.49 -41.43
C ASP A 463 11.94 -17.36 -40.24
N ALA A 464 11.10 -17.36 -39.20
CA ALA A 464 11.32 -18.17 -38.00
C ALA A 464 11.37 -19.68 -38.29
N SER A 465 10.72 -20.16 -39.37
CA SER A 465 10.61 -21.57 -39.72
C SER A 465 10.14 -22.47 -38.56
N THR A 466 11.06 -23.02 -37.75
CA THR A 466 10.82 -23.80 -36.53
C THR A 466 11.81 -23.43 -35.39
N SER A 467 12.26 -22.18 -35.33
CA SER A 467 13.26 -21.69 -34.36
C SER A 467 12.70 -21.48 -32.95
N THR A 468 13.59 -21.25 -32.00
CA THR A 468 13.24 -20.68 -30.68
C THR A 468 13.98 -19.37 -30.48
N ILE A 469 13.24 -18.30 -30.22
CA ILE A 469 13.81 -17.04 -29.72
C ILE A 469 13.74 -17.07 -28.19
N VAL A 470 14.83 -16.68 -27.55
CA VAL A 470 14.90 -16.45 -26.09
C VAL A 470 15.37 -15.02 -25.87
N PHE A 471 14.55 -14.19 -25.24
CA PHE A 471 14.99 -12.89 -24.76
C PHE A 471 15.50 -13.02 -23.32
N GLU A 472 16.71 -12.56 -23.07
CA GLU A 472 17.42 -12.66 -21.79
C GLU A 472 17.97 -11.28 -21.33
N PRO A 473 17.17 -10.19 -21.34
CA PRO A 473 17.62 -8.87 -20.92
C PRO A 473 17.73 -8.76 -19.39
N THR A 474 18.56 -7.80 -18.94
CA THR A 474 18.74 -7.45 -17.53
C THR A 474 17.90 -6.25 -17.08
N THR A 475 17.21 -5.59 -18.01
CA THR A 475 16.36 -4.41 -17.80
C THR A 475 15.03 -4.59 -18.56
N ASP A 476 14.08 -3.68 -18.37
CA ASP A 476 12.91 -3.54 -19.24
C ASP A 476 13.33 -3.28 -20.71
N VAL A 477 12.50 -3.74 -21.65
CA VAL A 477 12.72 -3.63 -23.11
C VAL A 477 11.41 -3.28 -23.81
N THR A 478 11.40 -2.20 -24.59
CA THR A 478 10.31 -1.93 -25.55
C THR A 478 10.61 -2.65 -26.87
N VAL A 479 9.73 -3.54 -27.32
CA VAL A 479 9.98 -4.37 -28.51
C VAL A 479 9.23 -3.85 -29.73
N THR A 480 9.97 -3.55 -30.79
CA THR A 480 9.41 -3.18 -32.10
C THR A 480 9.57 -4.36 -33.06
N LEU A 481 8.49 -5.14 -33.18
CA LEU A 481 8.47 -6.40 -33.94
C LEU A 481 8.15 -6.20 -35.43
N GLY A 482 7.55 -5.06 -35.78
CA GLY A 482 7.17 -4.70 -37.14
C GLY A 482 6.17 -5.69 -37.75
N SER A 483 6.67 -6.63 -38.55
CA SER A 483 5.84 -7.68 -39.16
C SER A 483 6.35 -9.11 -38.95
N ASP A 484 7.32 -9.29 -38.05
CA ASP A 484 7.90 -10.59 -37.76
C ASP A 484 6.93 -11.51 -37.01
N ASN A 485 7.09 -12.80 -37.24
CA ASN A 485 6.31 -13.86 -36.60
C ASN A 485 7.29 -14.87 -36.03
N PHE A 486 7.18 -15.18 -34.73
CA PHE A 486 8.05 -16.18 -34.10
C PHE A 486 7.47 -17.59 -34.22
N TYR A 487 8.31 -18.61 -34.02
CA TYR A 487 7.84 -20.00 -33.90
C TYR A 487 7.66 -20.37 -32.43
N ASN A 488 8.74 -20.59 -31.66
CA ASN A 488 8.69 -20.54 -30.20
C ASN A 488 9.25 -19.20 -29.72
N LEU A 489 8.66 -18.64 -28.66
CA LEU A 489 9.16 -17.44 -27.98
C LEU A 489 9.24 -17.68 -26.46
N ILE A 490 10.39 -17.37 -25.87
CA ILE A 490 10.63 -17.48 -24.43
C ILE A 490 11.14 -16.14 -23.89
N LEU A 491 10.50 -15.63 -22.84
CA LEU A 491 10.92 -14.45 -22.11
C LEU A 491 11.61 -14.92 -20.81
N ASN A 492 12.94 -14.74 -20.73
CA ASN A 492 13.84 -15.32 -19.72
C ASN A 492 14.86 -14.27 -19.22
N GLY A 493 14.38 -13.06 -18.93
CA GLY A 493 15.18 -11.97 -18.39
C GLY A 493 15.22 -11.96 -16.86
N THR A 494 15.88 -10.94 -16.31
CA THR A 494 16.00 -10.75 -14.86
C THR A 494 14.97 -9.73 -14.39
N ASN A 495 13.76 -10.20 -14.04
CA ASN A 495 12.61 -9.38 -13.63
C ASN A 495 12.14 -8.35 -14.68
N ALA A 496 12.40 -8.59 -15.97
CA ALA A 496 12.20 -7.62 -17.04
C ALA A 496 10.75 -7.53 -17.53
N THR A 497 10.39 -6.37 -18.07
CA THR A 497 9.14 -6.10 -18.79
C THR A 497 9.40 -5.97 -20.29
N TRP A 498 8.69 -6.75 -21.11
CA TRP A 498 8.61 -6.56 -22.56
C TRP A 498 7.35 -5.80 -22.88
N GLN A 499 7.48 -4.52 -23.25
CA GLN A 499 6.34 -3.74 -23.73
C GLN A 499 6.24 -3.82 -25.25
N LEU A 500 5.05 -4.19 -25.76
CA LEU A 500 4.81 -4.26 -27.20
C LEU A 500 4.51 -2.87 -27.81
N ASN A 501 5.10 -2.61 -28.99
CA ASN A 501 4.70 -1.56 -29.92
C ASN A 501 3.84 -2.07 -31.09
N ASP A 502 3.87 -3.38 -31.36
CA ASP A 502 3.23 -4.04 -32.51
C ASP A 502 2.49 -5.34 -32.07
N PRO A 503 1.48 -5.81 -32.81
CA PRO A 503 0.84 -7.12 -32.59
C PRO A 503 1.82 -8.30 -32.60
N LEU A 504 1.90 -9.04 -31.49
CA LEU A 504 2.74 -10.23 -31.36
C LEU A 504 2.05 -11.48 -31.95
N THR A 505 2.74 -12.17 -32.87
CA THR A 505 2.32 -13.48 -33.39
C THR A 505 3.36 -14.57 -33.09
N VAL A 506 2.94 -15.65 -32.42
CA VAL A 506 3.77 -16.82 -32.12
C VAL A 506 3.12 -18.09 -32.68
N SER A 507 3.85 -18.81 -33.53
CA SER A 507 3.31 -19.91 -34.36
C SER A 507 3.34 -21.29 -33.69
N ASN A 508 3.99 -21.37 -32.53
CA ASN A 508 3.95 -22.49 -31.59
C ASN A 508 3.91 -21.90 -30.15
N ASP A 509 4.65 -22.41 -29.18
CA ASP A 509 4.48 -22.06 -27.77
C ASP A 509 5.11 -20.70 -27.39
N LEU A 510 4.42 -19.97 -26.49
CA LEU A 510 4.88 -18.75 -25.84
C LEU A 510 5.11 -19.02 -24.35
N THR A 511 6.32 -18.76 -23.85
CA THR A 511 6.68 -18.93 -22.43
C THR A 511 7.09 -17.60 -21.81
N ILE A 512 6.48 -17.26 -20.68
CA ILE A 512 6.89 -16.16 -19.79
C ILE A 512 7.45 -16.83 -18.52
N ASN A 513 8.73 -16.63 -18.22
CA ASN A 513 9.34 -17.20 -17.02
C ASN A 513 9.03 -16.39 -15.74
N ASN A 514 9.36 -16.93 -14.58
CA ASN A 514 9.14 -16.28 -13.28
C ASN A 514 9.61 -14.81 -13.28
N ASN A 515 8.87 -13.94 -12.59
CA ASN A 515 9.14 -12.51 -12.40
C ASN A 515 9.17 -11.64 -13.67
N ASN A 516 9.07 -12.23 -14.87
CA ASN A 516 9.12 -11.52 -16.14
C ASN A 516 7.71 -11.10 -16.58
N THR A 517 7.56 -9.94 -17.21
CA THR A 517 6.25 -9.38 -17.60
C THR A 517 6.16 -9.18 -19.10
N LEU A 518 5.16 -9.76 -19.76
CA LEU A 518 4.76 -9.36 -21.11
C LEU A 518 3.63 -8.33 -21.01
N ASP A 519 3.93 -7.07 -21.32
CA ASP A 519 2.93 -6.01 -21.44
C ASP A 519 2.45 -5.88 -22.88
N LEU A 520 1.19 -6.28 -23.11
CA LEU A 520 0.55 -6.15 -24.42
C LEU A 520 0.28 -4.69 -24.79
N ASN A 521 0.22 -3.75 -23.84
CA ASN A 521 0.12 -2.31 -24.12
C ASN A 521 -1.06 -1.88 -25.03
N GLY A 522 -2.13 -2.70 -25.09
CA GLY A 522 -3.26 -2.51 -26.01
C GLY A 522 -3.15 -3.24 -27.36
N GLU A 523 -2.01 -3.85 -27.66
CA GLU A 523 -1.77 -4.60 -28.89
C GLU A 523 -2.21 -6.07 -28.84
N ASN A 524 -2.37 -6.65 -30.02
CA ASN A 524 -3.06 -7.93 -30.20
C ASN A 524 -2.09 -9.12 -30.08
N LEU A 525 -2.51 -10.20 -29.40
CA LEU A 525 -1.73 -11.43 -29.25
C LEU A 525 -2.38 -12.59 -30.04
N LEU A 526 -1.66 -13.10 -31.04
CA LEU A 526 -2.08 -14.21 -31.88
C LEU A 526 -1.18 -15.44 -31.65
N LEU A 527 -1.78 -16.52 -31.16
CA LEU A 527 -1.16 -17.84 -31.14
C LEU A 527 -1.73 -18.73 -32.26
N SER A 528 -1.05 -19.82 -32.59
CA SER A 528 -1.60 -20.87 -33.46
C SER A 528 -2.55 -21.81 -32.70
N ALA A 529 -3.48 -22.45 -33.41
CA ALA A 529 -4.53 -23.30 -32.83
C ALA A 529 -4.05 -24.64 -32.21
N SER A 530 -2.76 -24.76 -31.90
CA SER A 530 -2.16 -25.86 -31.14
C SER A 530 -0.97 -25.40 -30.28
N SER A 531 -0.78 -24.08 -30.15
CA SER A 531 0.16 -23.42 -29.25
C SER A 531 -0.31 -23.48 -27.80
N THR A 532 0.65 -23.40 -26.89
CA THR A 532 0.44 -23.21 -25.45
C THR A 532 0.93 -21.81 -25.05
N LEU A 533 0.17 -21.13 -24.18
CA LEU A 533 0.72 -20.06 -23.33
C LEU A 533 1.18 -20.74 -22.03
N ILE A 534 2.43 -20.52 -21.64
CA ILE A 534 3.00 -20.95 -20.37
C ILE A 534 3.36 -19.67 -19.61
N ASN A 535 2.63 -19.33 -18.56
CA ASN A 535 2.82 -18.08 -17.83
C ASN A 535 3.28 -18.35 -16.40
N ASN A 536 4.58 -18.26 -16.14
CA ASN A 536 5.13 -18.32 -14.78
C ASN A 536 5.40 -16.92 -14.20
N GLY A 537 5.40 -15.89 -15.05
CA GLY A 537 5.53 -14.49 -14.68
C GLY A 537 4.18 -13.76 -14.76
N THR A 538 4.15 -12.62 -15.44
CA THR A 538 2.95 -11.81 -15.64
C THR A 538 2.63 -11.63 -17.12
N LEU A 539 1.37 -11.79 -17.49
CA LEU A 539 0.82 -11.28 -18.76
C LEU A 539 -0.09 -10.09 -18.43
N LYS A 540 0.27 -8.91 -18.95
CA LYS A 540 -0.33 -7.61 -18.64
C LYS A 540 -1.06 -7.05 -19.86
N LEU A 541 -2.26 -6.50 -19.65
CA LEU A 541 -3.16 -6.08 -20.72
C LEU A 541 -4.19 -5.04 -20.26
N LEU A 542 -4.61 -4.16 -21.17
CA LEU A 542 -5.62 -3.14 -20.89
C LEU A 542 -7.02 -3.76 -20.74
N GLY A 543 -7.35 -4.77 -21.55
CA GLY A 543 -8.65 -5.44 -21.58
C GLY A 543 -9.47 -5.23 -22.86
N ASN A 544 -8.89 -4.62 -23.91
CA ASN A 544 -9.53 -4.40 -25.21
C ASN A 544 -8.74 -4.98 -26.41
N GLU A 545 -7.71 -5.77 -26.13
CA GLU A 545 -6.88 -6.50 -27.09
C GLU A 545 -7.69 -7.60 -27.80
N THR A 546 -7.31 -7.96 -29.02
CA THR A 546 -7.78 -9.19 -29.65
C THR A 546 -6.83 -10.35 -29.31
N LEU A 547 -7.25 -11.20 -28.38
CA LEU A 547 -6.55 -12.45 -28.07
C LEU A 547 -7.09 -13.57 -28.98
N ALA A 548 -6.21 -14.23 -29.74
CA ALA A 548 -6.60 -15.23 -30.73
C ALA A 548 -5.85 -16.55 -30.55
N ASN A 549 -6.60 -17.63 -30.31
CA ASN A 549 -6.13 -18.95 -29.85
C ASN A 549 -5.34 -18.96 -28.52
N VAL A 550 -5.20 -17.80 -27.85
CA VAL A 550 -4.71 -17.73 -26.48
C VAL A 550 -5.70 -18.44 -25.56
N THR A 551 -5.20 -19.40 -24.78
CA THR A 551 -5.91 -19.98 -23.64
C THR A 551 -5.16 -19.55 -22.39
N ASN A 552 -5.85 -19.13 -21.34
CA ASN A 552 -5.18 -18.69 -20.12
C ASN A 552 -4.39 -19.83 -19.46
N ASP A 553 -3.25 -19.51 -18.87
CA ASP A 553 -2.62 -20.38 -17.88
C ASP A 553 -3.41 -20.28 -16.57
N ILE A 554 -3.64 -21.41 -15.92
CA ILE A 554 -4.41 -21.52 -14.67
C ILE A 554 -3.64 -22.28 -13.58
N ASP A 555 -2.46 -22.79 -13.92
CA ASP A 555 -1.60 -23.58 -13.05
C ASP A 555 -0.47 -22.72 -12.44
N SER A 556 -0.02 -21.65 -13.13
CA SER A 556 0.94 -20.67 -12.62
C SER A 556 0.69 -19.22 -13.10
N GLY A 557 1.46 -18.28 -12.52
CA GLY A 557 1.59 -16.90 -12.98
C GLY A 557 0.45 -15.94 -12.64
N THR A 558 0.58 -14.72 -13.13
CA THR A 558 -0.34 -13.60 -12.90
C THR A 558 -0.89 -13.08 -14.22
N ILE A 559 -2.18 -12.77 -14.25
CA ILE A 559 -2.78 -11.90 -15.28
C ILE A 559 -3.04 -10.53 -14.67
N GLU A 560 -2.52 -9.48 -15.29
CA GLU A 560 -2.66 -8.09 -14.85
C GLU A 560 -3.56 -7.30 -15.81
N TYR A 561 -4.64 -6.73 -15.30
CA TYR A 561 -5.48 -5.76 -15.99
C TYR A 561 -5.11 -4.32 -15.59
N ASN A 562 -4.35 -3.62 -16.45
CA ASN A 562 -3.87 -2.25 -16.21
C ASN A 562 -4.68 -1.14 -16.93
N GLY A 563 -5.75 -1.51 -17.65
CA GLY A 563 -6.54 -0.58 -18.45
C GLY A 563 -7.32 0.48 -17.65
N SER A 564 -7.74 1.54 -18.35
CA SER A 564 -8.53 2.67 -17.83
C SER A 564 -9.93 2.80 -18.46
N GLY A 565 -10.30 1.87 -19.35
CA GLY A 565 -11.57 1.86 -20.08
C GLY A 565 -12.73 1.24 -19.31
N THR A 566 -13.83 0.96 -20.03
CA THR A 566 -14.95 0.15 -19.53
C THR A 566 -15.04 -1.14 -20.34
N TYR A 567 -14.90 -2.27 -19.65
CA TYR A 567 -14.75 -3.59 -20.24
C TYR A 567 -15.94 -4.47 -19.85
N SER A 568 -16.61 -5.07 -20.83
CA SER A 568 -17.83 -5.89 -20.62
C SER A 568 -17.55 -7.38 -20.40
N GLN A 569 -16.27 -7.74 -20.25
CA GLN A 569 -15.75 -9.08 -20.00
C GLN A 569 -14.29 -8.99 -19.54
N LEU A 570 -13.75 -10.09 -19.01
CA LEU A 570 -12.31 -10.32 -18.90
C LEU A 570 -11.87 -11.11 -20.14
N ILE A 571 -10.95 -10.57 -20.95
CA ILE A 571 -10.78 -11.04 -22.34
C ILE A 571 -10.01 -12.35 -22.52
N ILE A 572 -9.26 -12.82 -21.51
CA ILE A 572 -8.48 -14.08 -21.59
C ILE A 572 -9.23 -15.29 -21.00
N GLY A 573 -10.34 -15.05 -20.30
CA GLY A 573 -11.15 -16.10 -19.67
C GLY A 573 -11.79 -15.62 -18.36
N ASN A 574 -12.20 -16.57 -17.52
CA ASN A 574 -12.73 -16.31 -16.18
C ASN A 574 -12.17 -17.28 -15.13
N ILE A 575 -11.07 -17.97 -15.45
CA ILE A 575 -10.34 -18.87 -14.53
C ILE A 575 -8.88 -18.44 -14.58
N TYR A 576 -8.28 -18.26 -13.40
CA TYR A 576 -6.94 -17.70 -13.22
C TYR A 576 -6.15 -18.49 -12.19
N HIS A 577 -4.81 -18.44 -12.31
CA HIS A 577 -3.93 -18.64 -11.16
C HIS A 577 -4.01 -17.38 -10.28
N ASN A 578 -3.15 -16.37 -10.46
CA ASN A 578 -3.33 -15.05 -9.85
C ASN A 578 -4.03 -14.07 -10.80
N LEU A 579 -4.78 -13.12 -10.25
CA LEU A 579 -5.47 -12.06 -10.97
C LEU A 579 -5.26 -10.71 -10.27
N LEU A 580 -4.65 -9.75 -10.98
CA LEU A 580 -4.40 -8.39 -10.53
C LEU A 580 -5.18 -7.40 -11.40
N PHE A 581 -5.85 -6.43 -10.78
CA PHE A 581 -6.31 -5.21 -11.44
C PHE A 581 -5.48 -4.04 -10.89
N SER A 582 -4.64 -3.46 -11.74
CA SER A 582 -3.69 -2.39 -11.39
C SER A 582 -4.05 -1.04 -12.00
N GLY A 583 -5.00 -1.01 -12.93
CA GLY A 583 -5.39 0.15 -13.70
C GLY A 583 -6.42 1.05 -13.03
N THR A 584 -7.15 1.79 -13.86
CA THR A 584 -8.24 2.72 -13.45
C THR A 584 -9.57 2.38 -14.15
N GLY A 585 -9.68 1.16 -14.64
CA GLY A 585 -10.78 0.69 -15.48
C GLY A 585 -12.00 0.23 -14.70
N ASN A 586 -13.06 -0.08 -15.44
CA ASN A 586 -14.29 -0.67 -14.93
C ASN A 586 -14.57 -1.98 -15.68
N TRP A 587 -14.42 -3.13 -15.02
CA TRP A 587 -14.61 -4.46 -15.61
C TRP A 587 -15.92 -5.06 -15.12
N THR A 588 -16.80 -5.46 -16.04
CA THR A 588 -18.03 -6.19 -15.72
C THR A 588 -17.86 -7.67 -16.06
N LEU A 589 -18.19 -8.56 -15.12
CA LEU A 589 -18.17 -9.99 -15.37
C LEU A 589 -19.24 -10.40 -16.40
N ASN A 590 -18.85 -11.30 -17.30
CA ASN A 590 -19.71 -11.93 -18.31
C ASN A 590 -19.98 -13.42 -18.04
N ASN A 591 -19.37 -13.98 -16.99
CA ASN A 591 -19.41 -15.38 -16.58
C ASN A 591 -18.85 -15.51 -15.14
N THR A 592 -19.04 -16.67 -14.50
CA THR A 592 -18.46 -16.96 -13.17
C THR A 592 -16.94 -16.85 -13.17
N LEU A 593 -16.40 -16.15 -12.18
CA LEU A 593 -14.96 -15.94 -11.97
C LEU A 593 -14.41 -16.92 -10.93
N THR A 594 -13.28 -17.55 -11.24
CA THR A 594 -12.51 -18.36 -10.29
C THR A 594 -11.04 -17.92 -10.30
N VAL A 595 -10.48 -17.63 -9.13
CA VAL A 595 -9.06 -17.34 -8.93
C VAL A 595 -8.49 -18.40 -7.98
N ASN A 596 -7.56 -19.21 -8.47
CA ASN A 596 -6.98 -20.33 -7.69
C ASN A 596 -5.86 -19.87 -6.76
N GLY A 597 -5.16 -18.79 -7.13
CA GLY A 597 -4.19 -18.07 -6.31
C GLY A 597 -4.76 -16.73 -5.84
N ILE A 598 -3.92 -15.70 -5.83
CA ILE A 598 -4.21 -14.38 -5.24
C ILE A 598 -5.13 -13.56 -6.15
N LEU A 599 -6.12 -12.89 -5.55
CA LEU A 599 -6.90 -11.83 -6.20
C LEU A 599 -6.54 -10.47 -5.59
N THR A 600 -6.13 -9.52 -6.41
CA THR A 600 -5.85 -8.15 -5.97
C THR A 600 -6.55 -7.12 -6.85
N ILE A 601 -7.24 -6.16 -6.25
CA ILE A 601 -7.84 -5.01 -6.94
C ILE A 601 -7.29 -3.72 -6.32
N ASN A 602 -6.40 -3.05 -7.04
CA ASN A 602 -5.78 -1.80 -6.61
C ASN A 602 -6.74 -0.61 -6.71
N SER A 603 -6.45 0.45 -5.96
CA SER A 603 -7.25 1.67 -5.94
C SER A 603 -7.43 2.28 -7.34
N GLY A 604 -8.65 2.74 -7.63
CA GLY A 604 -9.04 3.29 -8.94
C GLY A 604 -9.56 2.26 -9.94
N SER A 605 -9.27 0.97 -9.78
CA SER A 605 -9.93 -0.11 -10.53
C SER A 605 -11.33 -0.39 -9.96
N ASN A 606 -12.27 -0.90 -10.78
CA ASN A 606 -13.58 -1.36 -10.31
C ASN A 606 -14.02 -2.68 -10.98
N LEU A 607 -14.28 -3.72 -10.18
CA LEU A 607 -14.85 -4.99 -10.66
C LEU A 607 -16.34 -5.08 -10.31
N ALA A 608 -17.19 -5.15 -11.34
CA ALA A 608 -18.63 -5.31 -11.24
C ALA A 608 -19.05 -6.78 -11.43
N GLN A 609 -19.54 -7.40 -10.36
CA GLN A 609 -19.89 -8.82 -10.28
C GLN A 609 -21.11 -9.20 -11.13
N GLY A 610 -22.13 -8.33 -11.18
CA GLY A 610 -23.38 -8.63 -11.88
C GLY A 610 -24.11 -9.86 -11.31
N THR A 611 -24.49 -10.81 -12.16
CA THR A 611 -25.23 -12.02 -11.76
C THR A 611 -24.32 -13.25 -11.59
N TYR A 612 -23.01 -13.06 -11.52
CA TYR A 612 -22.03 -14.15 -11.61
C TYR A 612 -21.33 -14.41 -10.29
N ASP A 613 -21.21 -15.68 -9.91
CA ASP A 613 -20.40 -16.08 -8.77
C ASP A 613 -18.94 -15.66 -8.96
N ILE A 614 -18.30 -15.25 -7.87
CA ILE A 614 -16.85 -15.08 -7.72
C ILE A 614 -16.37 -16.14 -6.73
N THR A 615 -15.22 -16.73 -6.97
CA THR A 615 -14.62 -17.73 -6.10
C THR A 615 -13.11 -17.51 -6.03
N THR A 616 -12.59 -17.19 -4.85
CA THR A 616 -11.15 -17.10 -4.57
C THR A 616 -10.75 -18.20 -3.59
N LYS A 617 -9.46 -18.59 -3.60
CA LYS A 617 -8.94 -19.74 -2.82
C LYS A 617 -7.60 -19.46 -2.14
N ASN A 618 -7.22 -18.19 -2.10
CA ASN A 618 -5.98 -17.66 -1.54
C ASN A 618 -6.23 -16.19 -1.19
N ASN A 619 -5.21 -15.51 -0.64
CA ASN A 619 -5.34 -14.14 -0.15
C ASN A 619 -6.01 -13.22 -1.18
N THR A 620 -7.00 -12.47 -0.71
CA THR A 620 -7.87 -11.63 -1.53
C THR A 620 -7.85 -10.22 -0.97
N THR A 621 -7.43 -9.25 -1.78
CA THR A 621 -7.22 -7.86 -1.36
C THR A 621 -7.98 -6.92 -2.29
N LEU A 622 -8.98 -6.21 -1.76
CA LEU A 622 -9.81 -5.26 -2.47
C LEU A 622 -9.58 -3.87 -1.87
N ALA A 623 -8.97 -2.93 -2.61
CA ALA A 623 -8.85 -1.56 -2.13
C ALA A 623 -10.22 -0.85 -2.03
N ASP A 624 -10.30 0.23 -1.26
CA ASP A 624 -11.53 0.98 -1.03
C ASP A 624 -12.31 1.34 -2.30
N ASN A 625 -13.61 1.06 -2.30
CA ASN A 625 -14.55 1.38 -3.39
C ASN A 625 -14.18 0.76 -4.77
N THR A 626 -13.45 -0.36 -4.79
CA THR A 626 -13.04 -1.07 -6.02
C THR A 626 -13.90 -2.28 -6.40
N PHE A 627 -14.94 -2.60 -5.61
CA PHE A 627 -15.84 -3.72 -5.88
C PHE A 627 -17.30 -3.29 -5.94
N THR A 628 -17.96 -3.57 -7.07
CA THR A 628 -19.42 -3.41 -7.22
C THR A 628 -20.07 -4.79 -7.15
N HIS A 629 -20.62 -5.13 -5.98
CA HIS A 629 -21.38 -6.38 -5.80
C HIS A 629 -22.64 -6.44 -6.68
N GLY A 630 -23.18 -7.64 -6.85
CA GLY A 630 -24.44 -7.86 -7.56
C GLY A 630 -25.30 -8.92 -6.87
N THR A 631 -25.82 -9.86 -7.65
CA THR A 631 -26.63 -11.00 -7.18
C THR A 631 -25.96 -12.35 -7.41
N GLY A 632 -24.66 -12.34 -7.72
CA GLY A 632 -23.81 -13.53 -7.66
C GLY A 632 -23.25 -13.72 -6.26
N LYS A 633 -22.80 -14.93 -5.94
CA LYS A 633 -22.18 -15.22 -4.63
C LYS A 633 -20.70 -14.90 -4.64
N PHE A 634 -20.18 -14.36 -3.56
CA PHE A 634 -18.73 -14.27 -3.32
C PHE A 634 -18.33 -15.44 -2.44
N LYS A 635 -17.42 -16.30 -2.90
CA LYS A 635 -17.01 -17.50 -2.16
C LYS A 635 -15.52 -17.48 -1.86
N LEU A 636 -15.19 -17.75 -0.60
CA LEU A 636 -13.84 -17.87 -0.08
C LEU A 636 -13.56 -19.36 0.15
N GLU A 637 -13.15 -20.07 -0.90
CA GLU A 637 -12.96 -21.53 -0.95
C GLU A 637 -11.47 -21.91 -0.79
N GLY A 638 -10.85 -21.44 0.31
CA GLY A 638 -9.47 -21.77 0.67
C GLY A 638 -9.05 -21.16 2.02
N ASP A 639 -7.96 -21.66 2.60
CA ASP A 639 -7.27 -21.01 3.72
C ASP A 639 -6.65 -19.68 3.24
N LEU A 640 -7.20 -18.53 3.67
CA LEU A 640 -6.85 -17.22 3.12
C LEU A 640 -7.07 -16.04 4.09
N GLY A 641 -6.26 -14.99 3.89
CA GLY A 641 -6.55 -13.65 4.38
C GLY A 641 -7.48 -12.89 3.44
N PHE A 642 -8.45 -12.15 3.98
CA PHE A 642 -9.40 -11.35 3.21
C PHE A 642 -9.40 -9.90 3.68
N ASN A 643 -8.78 -9.03 2.89
CA ASN A 643 -8.94 -7.58 2.99
C ASN A 643 -10.04 -7.16 2.01
N ALA A 644 -11.21 -6.82 2.54
CA ALA A 644 -12.36 -6.35 1.76
C ALA A 644 -12.28 -4.85 1.46
N GLY A 645 -11.47 -4.09 2.20
CA GLY A 645 -11.45 -2.63 2.19
C GLY A 645 -12.83 -2.02 2.48
N ASN A 646 -13.00 -0.74 2.18
CA ASN A 646 -14.30 -0.08 2.23
C ASN A 646 -15.15 -0.47 1.00
N ASN A 647 -15.63 -1.72 0.98
CA ASN A 647 -16.53 -2.27 -0.03
C ASN A 647 -17.63 -3.13 0.62
N THR A 648 -18.88 -2.94 0.20
CA THR A 648 -19.96 -3.89 0.54
C THR A 648 -19.90 -5.09 -0.40
N ILE A 649 -19.57 -6.26 0.14
CA ILE A 649 -19.60 -7.53 -0.60
C ILE A 649 -21.05 -8.03 -0.69
N GLY A 650 -21.36 -8.88 -1.68
CA GLY A 650 -22.70 -9.41 -1.91
C GLY A 650 -23.11 -10.51 -0.90
N ASP A 651 -23.70 -11.59 -1.42
CA ASP A 651 -23.95 -12.79 -0.63
C ASP A 651 -22.62 -13.57 -0.47
N VAL A 652 -22.04 -13.54 0.73
CA VAL A 652 -20.74 -14.17 1.05
C VAL A 652 -20.92 -15.60 1.56
N ILE A 653 -20.07 -16.50 1.08
CA ILE A 653 -19.95 -17.87 1.56
C ILE A 653 -18.50 -18.17 1.94
N ILE A 654 -18.30 -18.65 3.15
CA ILE A 654 -17.02 -19.15 3.64
C ILE A 654 -16.96 -20.66 3.40
N GLY A 655 -15.97 -21.08 2.61
CA GLY A 655 -15.49 -22.45 2.46
C GLY A 655 -16.24 -23.37 1.48
N ALA A 656 -15.48 -24.35 0.97
CA ALA A 656 -15.91 -25.56 0.29
C ALA A 656 -15.68 -26.83 1.15
N SER A 657 -15.16 -26.68 2.38
CA SER A 657 -14.94 -27.69 3.42
C SER A 657 -13.65 -28.53 3.34
N PRO A 658 -12.70 -28.39 4.29
CA PRO A 658 -12.58 -27.39 5.37
C PRO A 658 -11.63 -26.24 4.99
N ASP A 659 -12.11 -25.00 5.06
CA ASP A 659 -11.33 -23.78 4.77
C ASP A 659 -11.40 -22.74 5.91
N THR A 660 -10.32 -21.98 6.09
CA THR A 660 -10.17 -20.92 7.13
C THR A 660 -10.03 -19.54 6.48
N THR A 661 -11.03 -18.67 6.62
CA THR A 661 -10.90 -17.24 6.25
C THR A 661 -10.55 -16.42 7.49
N THR A 662 -9.49 -15.62 7.42
CA THR A 662 -9.16 -14.59 8.42
C THR A 662 -9.39 -13.21 7.79
N LEU A 663 -10.02 -12.29 8.52
CA LEU A 663 -10.16 -10.91 8.07
C LEU A 663 -8.84 -10.13 8.20
N GLU A 664 -8.56 -9.28 7.20
CA GLU A 664 -7.44 -8.33 7.17
C GLU A 664 -7.95 -6.87 7.08
N SER A 665 -9.27 -6.68 7.21
CA SER A 665 -9.99 -5.40 7.30
C SER A 665 -11.39 -5.65 7.87
N ASP A 666 -12.11 -4.57 8.20
CA ASP A 666 -13.56 -4.64 8.38
C ASP A 666 -14.25 -5.26 7.16
N LEU A 667 -15.37 -5.94 7.41
CA LEU A 667 -16.14 -6.64 6.38
C LEU A 667 -17.62 -6.22 6.40
N SER A 668 -18.04 -5.48 5.37
CA SER A 668 -19.45 -5.19 5.08
C SER A 668 -20.02 -6.17 4.06
N VAL A 669 -21.18 -6.79 4.34
CA VAL A 669 -21.82 -7.77 3.45
C VAL A 669 -23.33 -7.59 3.30
N VAL A 670 -23.90 -8.15 2.24
CA VAL A 670 -25.35 -8.37 2.14
C VAL A 670 -25.76 -9.52 3.06
N SER A 671 -25.24 -10.72 2.85
CA SER A 671 -25.49 -11.89 3.71
C SER A 671 -24.22 -12.71 3.93
N LEU A 672 -24.17 -13.47 5.02
CA LEU A 672 -23.03 -14.32 5.37
C LEU A 672 -23.48 -15.76 5.63
N VAL A 673 -22.83 -16.72 4.98
CA VAL A 673 -22.99 -18.16 5.25
C VAL A 673 -21.64 -18.80 5.55
N ILE A 674 -21.49 -19.38 6.74
CA ILE A 674 -20.36 -20.26 7.06
C ILE A 674 -20.78 -21.70 6.73
N ASN A 675 -20.04 -22.41 5.89
CA ASN A 675 -20.32 -23.81 5.58
C ASN A 675 -19.84 -24.77 6.70
N SER A 676 -20.16 -26.05 6.56
CA SER A 676 -19.83 -27.07 7.56
C SER A 676 -18.33 -27.39 7.58
N ASN A 677 -17.70 -27.32 8.75
CA ASN A 677 -16.25 -27.48 8.98
C ASN A 677 -15.39 -26.31 8.45
N ASP A 678 -16.02 -25.18 8.12
CA ASP A 678 -15.35 -23.96 7.64
C ASP A 678 -15.36 -22.89 8.73
N ILE A 679 -14.35 -22.01 8.75
CA ILE A 679 -14.11 -21.06 9.84
C ILE A 679 -13.95 -19.64 9.30
N LEU A 680 -14.64 -18.68 9.91
CA LEU A 680 -14.36 -17.25 9.78
C LEU A 680 -13.74 -16.72 11.08
N ILE A 681 -12.53 -16.18 11.01
CA ILE A 681 -11.84 -15.50 12.11
C ILE A 681 -11.94 -13.99 11.87
N THR A 682 -12.55 -13.23 12.79
CA THR A 682 -12.69 -11.77 12.61
C THR A 682 -11.43 -10.99 12.97
N ASP A 683 -10.48 -11.60 13.70
CA ASP A 683 -9.20 -11.01 14.14
C ASP A 683 -9.32 -9.60 14.77
N GLY A 684 -10.43 -9.33 15.45
CA GLY A 684 -10.76 -8.03 16.04
C GLY A 684 -11.49 -7.04 15.12
N TYR A 685 -11.46 -7.23 13.79
CA TYR A 685 -12.15 -6.35 12.83
C TYR A 685 -13.69 -6.39 12.94
N GLU A 686 -14.33 -5.31 12.49
CA GLU A 686 -15.78 -5.15 12.46
C GLU A 686 -16.44 -6.01 11.35
N LEU A 687 -17.67 -6.46 11.60
CA LEU A 687 -18.45 -7.28 10.66
C LEU A 687 -19.89 -6.76 10.54
N ASP A 688 -20.23 -6.06 9.45
CA ASP A 688 -21.57 -5.52 9.21
C ASP A 688 -22.36 -6.37 8.19
N ILE A 689 -23.38 -7.06 8.67
CA ILE A 689 -24.20 -8.00 7.91
C ILE A 689 -25.60 -7.40 7.75
N SER A 690 -25.86 -6.78 6.61
CA SER A 690 -27.13 -6.04 6.38
C SER A 690 -28.38 -6.94 6.25
N ASN A 691 -28.22 -8.27 6.19
CA ASN A 691 -29.30 -9.26 6.13
C ASN A 691 -29.05 -10.40 7.15
N THR A 692 -29.23 -11.67 6.77
CA THR A 692 -29.05 -12.86 7.63
C THR A 692 -27.58 -13.28 7.77
N ALA A 693 -27.22 -13.77 8.95
CA ALA A 693 -25.99 -14.51 9.22
C ALA A 693 -26.33 -15.98 9.55
N THR A 694 -25.85 -16.93 8.73
CA THR A 694 -26.10 -18.37 8.89
C THR A 694 -24.80 -19.13 9.17
N ILE A 695 -24.67 -19.70 10.36
CA ILE A 695 -23.57 -20.61 10.72
C ILE A 695 -24.10 -22.04 10.62
N ASN A 696 -23.66 -22.78 9.58
CA ASN A 696 -24.07 -24.17 9.41
C ASN A 696 -23.48 -25.09 10.48
N SER A 697 -24.05 -26.29 10.62
CA SER A 697 -23.54 -27.25 11.60
C SER A 697 -22.09 -27.64 11.31
N LEU A 698 -21.24 -27.58 12.35
CA LEU A 698 -19.78 -27.69 12.31
C LEU A 698 -19.03 -26.51 11.65
N GLY A 699 -19.71 -25.48 11.15
CA GLY A 699 -19.05 -24.20 10.81
C GLY A 699 -18.80 -23.36 12.07
N GLU A 700 -17.85 -22.43 12.01
CA GLU A 700 -17.50 -21.55 13.13
C GLU A 700 -17.30 -20.09 12.73
N ILE A 701 -17.79 -19.16 13.55
CA ILE A 701 -17.28 -17.79 13.60
C ILE A 701 -16.48 -17.64 14.90
N ASP A 702 -15.19 -17.33 14.77
CA ASP A 702 -14.32 -16.94 15.88
C ASP A 702 -14.16 -15.41 15.90
N ALA A 703 -14.80 -14.79 16.89
CA ALA A 703 -14.72 -13.38 17.21
C ALA A 703 -13.86 -13.15 18.48
N THR A 704 -12.79 -13.92 18.63
CA THR A 704 -11.71 -13.59 19.58
C THR A 704 -10.98 -12.32 19.18
N SER A 705 -10.46 -11.64 20.19
CA SER A 705 -9.79 -10.36 20.04
C SER A 705 -8.42 -10.55 19.37
N GLY A 706 -8.22 -9.92 18.22
CA GLY A 706 -7.06 -10.11 17.35
C GLY A 706 -6.25 -8.83 17.13
N THR A 707 -5.78 -8.63 15.89
CA THR A 707 -4.98 -7.48 15.48
C THR A 707 -5.66 -6.14 15.77
N ASP A 708 -6.99 -6.01 15.58
CA ASP A 708 -7.72 -4.74 15.78
C ASP A 708 -8.50 -4.65 17.11
N GLY A 709 -8.27 -5.60 18.04
CA GLY A 709 -8.89 -5.57 19.37
C GLY A 709 -10.22 -6.33 19.46
N ASP A 710 -11.27 -5.73 20.03
CA ASP A 710 -12.53 -6.40 20.40
C ASP A 710 -13.64 -6.14 19.36
N SER A 711 -13.92 -7.11 18.48
CA SER A 711 -14.82 -6.91 17.32
C SER A 711 -16.29 -6.60 17.64
N THR A 712 -16.89 -5.74 16.82
CA THR A 712 -18.35 -5.53 16.78
C THR A 712 -18.95 -6.22 15.57
N ILE A 713 -20.00 -7.01 15.79
CA ILE A 713 -20.80 -7.64 14.73
C ILE A 713 -22.12 -6.89 14.66
N TYR A 714 -22.38 -6.23 13.53
CA TYR A 714 -23.67 -5.60 13.24
C TYR A 714 -24.53 -6.55 12.38
N LEU A 715 -25.82 -6.64 12.68
CA LEU A 715 -26.73 -7.56 12.00
C LEU A 715 -28.09 -6.89 11.74
N GLY A 716 -28.49 -6.85 10.47
CA GLY A 716 -29.72 -6.22 9.98
C GLY A 716 -30.94 -7.15 9.88
N LEU A 717 -30.77 -8.48 9.89
CA LEU A 717 -31.87 -9.44 9.91
C LEU A 717 -31.65 -10.58 10.93
N ASP A 718 -31.67 -11.83 10.51
CA ASP A 718 -31.71 -13.00 11.41
C ASP A 718 -30.32 -13.59 11.72
N TRP A 719 -30.16 -14.14 12.93
CA TRP A 719 -29.00 -14.91 13.36
C TRP A 719 -29.37 -16.39 13.44
N GLU A 720 -28.81 -17.20 12.55
CA GLU A 720 -29.10 -18.64 12.41
C GLU A 720 -27.87 -19.48 12.77
N ASN A 721 -27.70 -19.88 14.04
CA ASN A 721 -26.51 -20.61 14.47
C ASN A 721 -26.76 -22.10 14.78
N SER A 722 -26.46 -22.96 13.80
CA SER A 722 -26.42 -24.42 13.97
C SER A 722 -25.00 -24.98 14.26
N GLY A 723 -23.99 -24.11 14.28
CA GLY A 723 -22.56 -24.43 14.43
C GLY A 723 -21.96 -23.87 15.72
N THR A 724 -20.76 -23.33 15.63
CA THR A 724 -20.04 -22.70 16.74
C THR A 724 -20.01 -21.17 16.57
N PHE A 725 -20.24 -20.45 17.66
CA PHE A 725 -19.84 -19.05 17.78
C PHE A 725 -18.91 -18.92 18.98
N THR A 726 -17.66 -18.52 18.72
CA THR A 726 -16.63 -18.30 19.74
C THR A 726 -16.50 -16.79 19.93
N PRO A 727 -17.13 -16.19 20.97
CA PRO A 727 -17.44 -14.76 20.96
C PRO A 727 -16.31 -13.85 21.46
N GLY A 728 -15.15 -14.37 21.86
CA GLY A 728 -14.11 -13.57 22.53
C GLY A 728 -14.65 -12.59 23.59
N ASN A 729 -14.41 -11.31 23.34
CA ASN A 729 -14.97 -10.14 24.01
C ASN A 729 -16.07 -9.42 23.18
N SER A 730 -16.40 -9.93 21.99
CA SER A 730 -17.17 -9.24 20.94
C SER A 730 -18.56 -8.75 21.35
N THR A 731 -19.11 -7.84 20.55
CA THR A 731 -20.47 -7.32 20.74
C THR A 731 -21.34 -7.60 19.51
N LEU A 732 -22.40 -8.40 19.67
CA LEU A 732 -23.44 -8.50 18.65
C LEU A 732 -24.45 -7.36 18.82
N VAL A 733 -24.60 -6.55 17.77
CA VAL A 733 -25.54 -5.43 17.67
C VAL A 733 -26.59 -5.76 16.63
N LEU A 734 -27.80 -6.00 17.11
CA LEU A 734 -28.99 -6.20 16.31
C LEU A 734 -29.52 -4.81 15.90
N ASN A 735 -29.19 -4.37 14.67
CA ASN A 735 -29.44 -3.02 14.17
C ASN A 735 -30.63 -2.90 13.18
N GLY A 736 -31.29 -4.02 12.86
CA GLY A 736 -32.47 -4.09 12.01
C GLY A 736 -33.80 -3.97 12.76
N THR A 737 -34.90 -3.75 12.03
CA THR A 737 -36.23 -3.49 12.64
C THR A 737 -36.87 -4.71 13.30
N ASN A 738 -36.84 -5.86 12.62
CA ASN A 738 -37.43 -7.12 13.10
C ASN A 738 -36.41 -8.22 12.87
N GLN A 739 -36.05 -8.93 13.93
CA GLN A 739 -34.91 -9.86 13.92
C GLN A 739 -35.22 -11.10 14.78
N SER A 740 -34.61 -12.22 14.43
CA SER A 740 -34.67 -13.44 15.23
C SER A 740 -33.29 -14.04 15.52
N ILE A 741 -33.22 -14.80 16.62
CA ILE A 741 -32.07 -15.63 16.99
C ILE A 741 -32.55 -17.08 17.06
N SER A 742 -31.95 -17.94 16.25
CA SER A 742 -32.22 -19.38 16.21
C SER A 742 -30.96 -20.21 16.47
N GLY A 743 -31.16 -21.47 16.88
CA GLY A 743 -30.14 -22.35 17.40
C GLY A 743 -29.65 -21.93 18.78
N VAL A 744 -28.37 -22.17 19.10
CA VAL A 744 -27.80 -21.89 20.43
C VAL A 744 -26.46 -21.17 20.31
N SER A 745 -26.37 -19.99 20.93
CA SER A 745 -25.19 -19.13 20.87
C SER A 745 -24.74 -18.68 22.26
N THR A 746 -23.43 -18.45 22.39
CA THR A 746 -22.86 -17.78 23.55
C THR A 746 -22.27 -16.46 23.09
N PHE A 747 -22.89 -15.35 23.47
CA PHE A 747 -22.41 -14.00 23.18
C PHE A 747 -21.53 -13.49 24.34
N ASN A 748 -20.60 -12.58 24.06
CA ASN A 748 -20.03 -11.77 25.15
C ASN A 748 -21.00 -10.63 25.48
N ASN A 749 -21.17 -9.64 24.61
CA ASN A 749 -22.25 -8.66 24.70
C ASN A 749 -23.32 -8.91 23.62
N LEU A 750 -24.59 -8.62 23.94
CA LEU A 750 -25.73 -8.69 23.02
C LEU A 750 -26.61 -7.45 23.17
N THR A 751 -26.88 -6.75 22.07
CA THR A 751 -27.59 -5.46 22.06
C THR A 751 -28.71 -5.42 21.02
N LYS A 752 -29.95 -5.12 21.44
CA LYS A 752 -31.04 -4.58 20.61
C LYS A 752 -31.49 -3.25 21.21
N ILE A 753 -31.58 -2.22 20.39
CA ILE A 753 -32.11 -0.89 20.78
C ILE A 753 -33.00 -0.38 19.64
N GLU A 754 -34.26 -0.01 19.91
CA GLU A 754 -34.97 0.89 19.01
C GLU A 754 -34.49 2.31 19.34
N SER A 755 -33.92 2.98 18.35
CA SER A 755 -33.36 4.32 18.45
C SER A 755 -34.24 5.39 17.80
N ASN A 756 -35.16 5.00 16.91
CA ASN A 756 -36.03 5.89 16.15
C ASN A 756 -37.27 6.28 16.97
N ASN A 757 -37.89 7.42 16.60
CA ASN A 757 -39.21 7.81 17.10
C ASN A 757 -40.19 7.81 15.93
N ASN A 758 -40.95 6.74 15.76
CA ASN A 758 -41.72 6.46 14.54
C ASN A 758 -43.13 5.89 14.81
N SER A 759 -43.46 5.56 16.06
CA SER A 759 -44.66 4.86 16.52
C SER A 759 -44.80 3.44 15.95
N ILE A 760 -43.68 2.72 15.76
CA ILE A 760 -43.58 1.35 15.26
C ILE A 760 -42.74 0.54 16.25
N ASN A 761 -43.36 -0.48 16.85
CA ASN A 761 -42.66 -1.41 17.71
C ASN A 761 -41.77 -2.37 16.89
N GLU A 762 -40.53 -2.56 17.33
CA GLU A 762 -39.57 -3.54 16.80
C GLU A 762 -39.80 -4.92 17.40
N TYR A 763 -39.39 -5.99 16.72
CA TYR A 763 -39.53 -7.37 17.20
C TYR A 763 -38.18 -8.07 17.34
N LEU A 764 -37.95 -8.68 18.51
CA LEU A 764 -36.88 -9.64 18.75
C LEU A 764 -37.49 -11.00 19.09
N THR A 765 -37.29 -11.98 18.22
CA THR A 765 -37.88 -13.33 18.34
C THR A 765 -36.80 -14.37 18.62
N ILE A 766 -36.96 -15.20 19.65
CA ILE A 766 -36.03 -16.31 19.95
C ILE A 766 -36.71 -17.64 19.61
N GLU A 767 -35.98 -18.59 19.02
CA GLU A 767 -36.47 -19.96 18.83
C GLU A 767 -36.84 -20.60 20.17
N ALA A 768 -38.06 -21.14 20.29
CA ALA A 768 -38.53 -21.77 21.52
C ALA A 768 -37.74 -23.03 21.90
N ASP A 769 -37.74 -23.37 23.19
CA ASP A 769 -36.96 -24.45 23.81
C ASP A 769 -35.42 -24.31 23.65
N THR A 770 -34.91 -23.17 23.15
CA THR A 770 -33.46 -22.85 23.10
C THR A 770 -32.96 -22.11 24.33
N THR A 771 -31.63 -22.04 24.48
CA THR A 771 -30.95 -21.22 25.50
C THR A 771 -29.80 -20.44 24.88
N GLN A 772 -29.86 -19.12 24.95
CA GLN A 772 -28.75 -18.23 24.60
C GLN A 772 -27.98 -17.86 25.87
N VAL A 773 -26.66 -17.72 25.79
CA VAL A 773 -25.81 -17.34 26.93
C VAL A 773 -25.20 -15.97 26.68
N VAL A 774 -25.19 -15.10 27.69
CA VAL A 774 -24.54 -13.77 27.64
C VAL A 774 -23.55 -13.63 28.80
N LYS A 775 -22.27 -13.45 28.48
CA LYS A 775 -21.17 -13.35 29.48
C LYS A 775 -20.99 -11.94 30.04
N GLY A 776 -21.20 -10.94 29.20
CA GLY A 776 -21.05 -9.52 29.48
C GLY A 776 -22.42 -8.85 29.63
N THR A 777 -22.67 -7.84 28.81
CA THR A 777 -23.88 -7.01 28.90
C THR A 777 -24.95 -7.47 27.92
N LEU A 778 -26.16 -7.68 28.44
CA LEU A 778 -27.39 -7.75 27.67
C LEU A 778 -28.04 -6.37 27.65
N THR A 779 -28.25 -5.80 26.47
CA THR A 779 -28.96 -4.53 26.28
C THR A 779 -30.21 -4.77 25.43
N LEU A 780 -31.39 -4.54 26.00
CA LEU A 780 -32.69 -4.67 25.34
C LEU A 780 -33.52 -3.43 25.69
N ASN A 781 -33.39 -2.35 24.93
CA ASN A 781 -34.03 -1.07 25.25
C ASN A 781 -34.92 -0.58 24.11
N GLY A 782 -36.24 -0.55 24.34
CA GLY A 782 -37.14 0.27 23.54
C GLY A 782 -36.92 1.76 23.85
N ARG A 783 -37.48 2.64 23.02
CA ARG A 783 -37.29 4.09 23.16
C ARG A 783 -38.34 4.74 24.05
N ASP A 784 -39.62 4.48 23.80
CA ASP A 784 -40.74 4.96 24.61
C ASP A 784 -41.99 4.05 24.52
N THR A 785 -43.18 4.58 24.81
CA THR A 785 -44.43 3.81 24.91
C THR A 785 -45.07 3.43 23.57
N ASP A 786 -44.65 4.01 22.46
CA ASP A 786 -45.10 3.60 21.11
C ASP A 786 -43.96 3.17 20.17
N ASP A 787 -42.72 3.19 20.68
CA ASP A 787 -41.49 2.65 20.07
C ASP A 787 -40.87 1.57 21.00
N MET A 788 -41.60 0.50 21.31
CA MET A 788 -41.18 -0.60 22.21
C MET A 788 -40.54 -1.77 21.46
N ILE A 789 -39.67 -2.55 22.12
CA ILE A 789 -39.22 -3.85 21.60
C ILE A 789 -40.15 -4.96 22.11
N TYR A 790 -40.71 -5.74 21.18
CA TYR A 790 -41.52 -6.93 21.43
C TYR A 790 -40.60 -8.15 21.47
N PHE A 791 -40.34 -8.65 22.69
CA PHE A 791 -39.40 -9.73 22.96
C PHE A 791 -40.14 -11.04 23.25
N GLN A 792 -40.17 -11.94 22.27
CA GLN A 792 -41.10 -13.07 22.20
C GLN A 792 -40.43 -14.36 21.68
N THR A 793 -41.14 -15.50 21.72
CA THR A 793 -40.71 -16.72 21.02
C THR A 793 -41.39 -16.91 19.68
N ASP A 794 -40.79 -17.73 18.82
CA ASP A 794 -41.38 -18.14 17.53
C ASP A 794 -42.64 -19.03 17.69
N THR A 795 -42.76 -19.69 18.86
CA THR A 795 -43.76 -20.72 19.16
C THR A 795 -44.56 -20.34 20.41
N PRO A 796 -45.65 -19.55 20.28
CA PRO A 796 -46.39 -18.99 21.42
C PRO A 796 -46.84 -20.04 22.45
N GLY A 797 -46.58 -19.74 23.73
CA GLY A 797 -46.80 -20.65 24.86
C GLY A 797 -45.64 -21.62 25.16
N SER A 798 -44.57 -21.60 24.35
CA SER A 798 -43.34 -22.38 24.56
C SER A 798 -42.18 -21.40 24.79
N GLN A 799 -41.36 -21.64 25.81
CA GLN A 799 -40.44 -20.64 26.34
C GLN A 799 -39.03 -20.73 25.71
N ALA A 800 -38.34 -19.60 25.63
CA ALA A 800 -36.89 -19.54 25.37
C ALA A 800 -36.14 -19.00 26.61
N GLU A 801 -34.85 -19.26 26.73
CA GLU A 801 -34.04 -18.81 27.89
C GLU A 801 -32.84 -17.94 27.48
N ILE A 802 -32.67 -16.81 28.17
CA ILE A 802 -31.41 -16.06 28.22
C ILE A 802 -30.71 -16.35 29.55
N SER A 803 -29.51 -16.92 29.51
CA SER A 803 -28.72 -17.23 30.71
C SER A 803 -27.56 -16.24 30.87
N MET A 804 -27.62 -15.40 31.90
CA MET A 804 -26.56 -14.46 32.24
C MET A 804 -25.43 -15.19 32.98
N PHE A 805 -24.19 -15.07 32.50
CA PHE A 805 -23.06 -15.88 32.98
C PHE A 805 -21.87 -15.04 33.44
N GLY A 806 -21.34 -15.32 34.63
CA GLY A 806 -20.05 -14.78 35.08
C GLY A 806 -20.13 -13.42 35.77
N ALA A 807 -19.18 -13.14 36.67
CA ALA A 807 -19.32 -12.10 37.70
C ALA A 807 -19.51 -10.66 37.17
N SER A 808 -19.01 -10.35 35.96
CA SER A 808 -19.11 -9.03 35.33
C SER A 808 -20.39 -8.82 34.52
N SER A 809 -21.23 -9.84 34.35
CA SER A 809 -22.42 -9.77 33.49
C SER A 809 -23.41 -8.70 33.95
N SER A 810 -24.04 -7.97 33.03
CA SER A 810 -25.03 -6.94 33.36
C SER A 810 -26.26 -6.96 32.43
N VAL A 811 -27.35 -6.32 32.85
CA VAL A 811 -28.59 -6.20 32.05
C VAL A 811 -29.05 -4.76 32.04
N SER A 812 -29.26 -4.21 30.85
CA SER A 812 -29.95 -2.94 30.59
C SER A 812 -31.26 -3.26 29.87
N ALA A 813 -32.39 -2.91 30.47
CA ALA A 813 -33.71 -3.22 29.92
C ALA A 813 -34.79 -2.19 30.31
N ASP A 814 -35.40 -1.56 29.31
CA ASP A 814 -36.45 -0.55 29.42
C ASP A 814 -37.39 -0.63 28.19
N PHE A 815 -38.65 -0.20 28.35
CA PHE A 815 -39.69 -0.19 27.29
C PHE A 815 -39.82 -1.50 26.48
N LEU A 816 -39.85 -2.65 27.16
CA LEU A 816 -40.03 -3.97 26.58
C LEU A 816 -41.46 -4.49 26.70
N ASN A 817 -41.96 -5.17 25.68
CA ASN A 817 -43.17 -5.98 25.73
C ASN A 817 -42.74 -7.45 25.64
N ILE A 818 -42.83 -8.19 26.75
CA ILE A 818 -42.17 -9.50 26.87
C ILE A 818 -43.22 -10.62 26.95
N GLN A 819 -43.03 -11.70 26.17
CA GLN A 819 -43.87 -12.90 26.22
C GLN A 819 -43.03 -14.19 26.10
N ASP A 820 -43.39 -15.23 26.85
CA ASP A 820 -42.79 -16.56 26.75
C ASP A 820 -41.25 -16.60 27.04
N GLN A 821 -40.71 -15.67 27.81
CA GLN A 821 -39.25 -15.59 28.08
C GLN A 821 -38.84 -16.05 29.49
N ILE A 822 -37.70 -16.73 29.57
CA ILE A 822 -36.95 -17.01 30.80
C ILE A 822 -35.68 -16.15 30.80
N ILE A 823 -35.34 -15.54 31.94
CA ILE A 823 -33.97 -15.10 32.21
C ILE A 823 -33.43 -15.79 33.47
N SER A 824 -32.23 -16.36 33.35
CA SER A 824 -31.58 -17.13 34.40
C SER A 824 -30.18 -16.59 34.72
N ILE A 825 -29.60 -17.12 35.80
CA ILE A 825 -28.25 -16.76 36.26
C ILE A 825 -27.37 -18.01 36.42
N ALA A 826 -26.22 -17.99 35.75
CA ALA A 826 -25.24 -19.06 35.71
C ALA A 826 -23.82 -18.51 35.99
N GLY A 827 -22.82 -19.38 36.09
CA GLY A 827 -21.40 -18.99 36.13
C GLY A 827 -20.94 -18.09 37.28
N GLY A 828 -21.78 -17.83 38.29
CA GLY A 828 -21.51 -16.81 39.31
C GLY A 828 -21.86 -15.38 38.88
N SER A 829 -22.83 -15.21 37.98
CA SER A 829 -23.41 -13.91 37.60
C SER A 829 -23.81 -13.05 38.79
N SER A 830 -23.58 -11.74 38.68
CA SER A 830 -23.97 -10.72 39.65
C SER A 830 -25.37 -10.13 39.39
N VAL A 831 -26.03 -10.51 38.28
CA VAL A 831 -27.38 -10.08 37.93
C VAL A 831 -28.37 -10.55 38.99
N THR A 832 -29.29 -9.66 39.40
CA THR A 832 -30.33 -9.97 40.38
C THR A 832 -31.67 -10.16 39.67
N ILE A 833 -32.26 -11.36 39.79
CA ILE A 833 -33.63 -11.64 39.35
C ILE A 833 -34.63 -11.48 40.52
N PRO A 834 -35.86 -10.97 40.28
CA PRO A 834 -36.40 -10.58 38.98
C PRO A 834 -35.84 -9.26 38.45
N ILE A 835 -35.50 -9.21 37.16
CA ILE A 835 -34.92 -8.02 36.50
C ILE A 835 -35.77 -6.77 36.74
N SER A 836 -37.09 -6.93 36.63
CA SER A 836 -38.09 -5.88 36.80
C SER A 836 -37.82 -4.67 35.88
N PRO A 837 -37.72 -4.88 34.55
CA PRO A 837 -37.34 -3.85 33.60
C PRO A 837 -38.29 -2.64 33.66
N SER A 838 -37.72 -1.44 33.46
CA SER A 838 -38.48 -0.19 33.50
C SER A 838 -39.50 -0.13 32.36
N ASN A 839 -40.60 0.58 32.59
CA ASN A 839 -41.65 0.92 31.61
C ASN A 839 -42.14 -0.23 30.71
N SER A 840 -42.01 -1.48 31.18
CA SER A 840 -42.19 -2.70 30.39
C SER A 840 -43.48 -3.44 30.74
N GLU A 841 -43.98 -4.24 29.79
CA GLU A 841 -45.21 -5.03 29.90
C GLU A 841 -44.94 -6.54 29.97
N ASP A 842 -45.64 -7.22 30.89
CA ASP A 842 -45.68 -8.67 31.03
C ASP A 842 -46.89 -9.24 30.28
N GLN A 843 -46.69 -9.78 29.07
CA GLN A 843 -47.74 -10.47 28.31
C GLN A 843 -47.93 -11.93 28.75
N GLY A 844 -47.14 -12.40 29.73
CA GLY A 844 -47.30 -13.68 30.38
C GLY A 844 -46.33 -14.77 29.92
N ASN A 845 -46.38 -15.88 30.67
CA ASN A 845 -45.44 -17.01 30.59
C ASN A 845 -43.97 -16.59 30.72
N ASN A 846 -43.70 -15.52 31.48
CA ASN A 846 -42.36 -15.02 31.73
C ASN A 846 -41.82 -15.51 33.09
N ASN A 847 -40.52 -15.81 33.15
CA ASN A 847 -39.81 -16.20 34.38
C ASN A 847 -38.50 -15.42 34.51
N GLY A 848 -38.15 -14.99 35.74
CA GLY A 848 -36.97 -14.16 36.00
C GLY A 848 -37.08 -12.69 35.51
N TRP A 849 -37.94 -12.39 34.55
CA TRP A 849 -38.14 -11.02 34.05
C TRP A 849 -38.91 -10.14 35.03
N PHE A 850 -40.11 -10.57 35.46
CA PHE A 850 -40.97 -9.80 36.36
C PHE A 850 -41.09 -10.44 37.74
N GLY A 851 -41.31 -9.61 38.77
CA GLY A 851 -41.58 -10.08 40.12
C GLY A 851 -43.01 -10.60 40.28
N PHE A 852 -43.18 -11.69 41.03
CA PHE A 852 -44.50 -12.25 41.33
C PHE A 852 -45.47 -11.20 41.89
N ALA A 853 -46.62 -11.02 41.24
CA ALA A 853 -47.68 -10.16 41.73
C ALA A 853 -48.07 -10.53 43.18
N PRO A 854 -48.23 -9.56 44.10
CA PRO A 854 -48.42 -9.85 45.52
C PRO A 854 -49.74 -10.60 45.77
N LEU A 855 -49.62 -11.87 46.17
CA LEU A 855 -50.74 -12.76 46.50
C LEU A 855 -51.61 -12.16 47.61
N THR A 856 -52.72 -11.54 47.21
CA THR A 856 -53.72 -10.97 48.12
C THR A 856 -54.60 -12.10 48.65
N VAL A 857 -54.15 -12.75 49.72
CA VAL A 857 -54.90 -13.82 50.40
C VAL A 857 -56.06 -13.20 51.18
N ASP A 858 -57.25 -13.17 50.58
CA ASP A 858 -58.47 -12.77 51.28
C ASP A 858 -58.85 -13.81 52.35
N LYS A 859 -59.46 -13.34 53.44
CA LYS A 859 -59.33 -13.92 54.79
C LYS A 859 -59.87 -15.35 54.96
N ASN A 860 -60.69 -15.83 54.03
CA ASN A 860 -61.35 -17.13 54.09
C ASN A 860 -60.97 -18.07 52.92
N SER A 861 -59.92 -17.75 52.15
CA SER A 861 -59.60 -18.41 50.88
C SER A 861 -58.49 -19.46 51.01
N ASN A 862 -58.80 -20.72 50.70
CA ASN A 862 -57.78 -21.76 50.49
C ASN A 862 -57.04 -21.50 49.16
N VAL A 863 -55.90 -20.81 49.23
CA VAL A 863 -55.01 -20.60 48.09
C VAL A 863 -54.08 -21.80 47.94
N THR A 864 -54.09 -22.43 46.77
CA THR A 864 -53.08 -23.43 46.37
C THR A 864 -52.18 -22.78 45.33
N ALA A 865 -50.90 -22.62 45.64
CA ALA A 865 -49.92 -22.00 44.75
C ALA A 865 -48.67 -22.89 44.64
N THR A 866 -48.18 -23.10 43.43
CA THR A 866 -46.87 -23.73 43.18
C THR A 866 -45.80 -22.68 43.45
N VAL A 867 -44.93 -22.91 44.43
CA VAL A 867 -43.85 -21.99 44.81
C VAL A 867 -42.46 -22.61 44.53
N PRO A 868 -41.44 -21.78 44.19
CA PRO A 868 -40.06 -22.26 44.05
C PRO A 868 -39.48 -22.86 45.34
N SER A 869 -38.28 -23.45 45.21
CA SER A 869 -37.53 -24.09 46.31
C SER A 869 -37.27 -23.18 47.52
N SER A 870 -37.26 -21.86 47.31
CA SER A 870 -37.30 -20.81 48.33
C SER A 870 -38.32 -19.74 47.97
N PHE A 871 -39.17 -19.34 48.92
CA PHE A 871 -40.01 -18.15 48.82
C PHE A 871 -40.09 -17.42 50.17
N THR A 872 -40.48 -16.15 50.16
CA THR A 872 -40.61 -15.32 51.36
C THR A 872 -42.06 -14.87 51.52
N PHE A 873 -42.71 -15.22 52.64
CA PHE A 873 -44.07 -14.81 52.93
C PHE A 873 -44.10 -13.65 53.93
N THR A 874 -44.66 -12.51 53.53
CA THR A 874 -44.74 -11.29 54.36
C THR A 874 -46.18 -11.01 54.77
N ILE A 875 -46.54 -11.40 56.00
CA ILE A 875 -47.86 -11.09 56.58
C ILE A 875 -47.83 -9.67 57.16
N ASN A 876 -48.45 -8.72 56.46
CA ASN A 876 -48.71 -7.38 56.99
C ASN A 876 -50.05 -7.36 57.75
N PRO A 877 -50.09 -7.22 59.08
CA PRO A 877 -51.34 -7.18 59.84
C PRO A 877 -52.09 -5.86 59.60
N VAL A 878 -53.25 -5.93 58.93
CA VAL A 878 -54.08 -4.76 58.65
C VAL A 878 -54.88 -4.35 59.89
N GLY A 879 -54.31 -3.42 60.67
CA GLY A 879 -55.01 -2.68 61.73
C GLY A 879 -54.40 -2.81 63.12
N SER A 880 -54.41 -1.71 63.88
CA SER A 880 -53.87 -1.59 65.23
C SER A 880 -54.79 -2.19 66.31
N GLY A 881 -55.12 -3.48 66.19
CA GLY A 881 -55.86 -4.25 67.18
C GLY A 881 -54.97 -4.75 68.32
N SER A 882 -55.21 -4.29 69.56
CA SER A 882 -54.55 -4.83 70.74
C SER A 882 -55.24 -6.08 71.26
N VAL A 883 -54.50 -7.19 71.39
CA VAL A 883 -54.98 -8.44 71.98
C VAL A 883 -54.01 -8.91 73.07
N ASN A 884 -54.48 -8.90 74.33
CA ASN A 884 -53.83 -9.49 75.52
C ASN A 884 -52.31 -9.30 75.70
N GLY A 885 -51.77 -8.14 75.30
CA GLY A 885 -50.45 -7.68 75.75
C GLY A 885 -49.24 -8.37 75.11
N ALA A 886 -49.43 -9.17 74.06
CA ALA A 886 -48.33 -9.65 73.22
C ALA A 886 -48.09 -8.67 72.06
N THR A 887 -46.84 -8.22 71.88
CA THR A 887 -46.45 -7.44 70.70
C THR A 887 -46.40 -8.36 69.48
N ILE A 888 -47.25 -8.12 68.48
CA ILE A 888 -47.10 -8.75 67.16
C ILE A 888 -45.86 -8.14 66.50
N THR A 889 -44.73 -8.83 66.67
CA THR A 889 -43.51 -8.54 65.93
C THR A 889 -43.65 -9.10 64.51
N THR A 890 -43.25 -8.31 63.51
CA THR A 890 -43.15 -8.76 62.12
C THR A 890 -42.10 -9.86 62.03
N SER A 891 -42.54 -11.11 61.89
CA SER A 891 -41.66 -12.26 61.71
C SER A 891 -41.47 -12.59 60.23
N THR A 892 -40.49 -11.95 59.59
CA THR A 892 -39.92 -12.48 58.35
C THR A 892 -39.34 -13.86 58.63
N THR A 893 -39.89 -14.89 57.98
CA THR A 893 -39.42 -16.27 58.08
C THR A 893 -39.07 -16.78 56.69
N THR A 894 -37.78 -16.95 56.45
CA THR A 894 -37.25 -17.63 55.26
C THR A 894 -37.14 -19.13 55.55
N GLY A 895 -37.53 -19.96 54.59
CA GLY A 895 -37.51 -21.41 54.75
C GLY A 895 -37.65 -22.16 53.44
N THR A 896 -37.00 -23.32 53.35
CA THR A 896 -37.12 -24.24 52.21
C THR A 896 -38.34 -25.15 52.38
N ALA A 897 -38.98 -25.49 51.26
CA ALA A 897 -40.32 -26.06 51.26
C ALA A 897 -40.41 -27.51 51.78
N THR A 898 -40.69 -27.69 53.08
CA THR A 898 -41.16 -28.98 53.65
C THR A 898 -42.24 -28.87 54.73
N SER A 899 -42.29 -27.82 55.56
CA SER A 899 -43.37 -27.65 56.55
C SER A 899 -43.60 -26.21 57.02
N PHE A 900 -44.80 -25.66 56.77
CA PHE A 900 -45.33 -24.52 57.53
C PHE A 900 -46.20 -25.03 58.68
N GLY A 901 -45.76 -24.82 59.92
CA GLY A 901 -46.55 -25.16 61.11
C GLY A 901 -47.50 -24.02 61.50
N ILE A 902 -48.82 -24.23 61.33
CA ILE A 902 -49.82 -23.28 61.81
C ILE A 902 -49.88 -23.35 63.35
N PHE A 903 -49.51 -22.27 64.02
CA PHE A 903 -49.66 -22.12 65.48
C PHE A 903 -51.12 -21.81 65.85
N SER A 904 -52.00 -22.83 65.81
CA SER A 904 -53.37 -22.70 66.31
C SER A 904 -53.41 -22.79 67.84
N SER A 905 -53.49 -21.65 68.54
CA SER A 905 -54.10 -21.61 69.87
C SER A 905 -55.61 -21.83 69.77
N SER A 906 -56.22 -22.41 70.80
CA SER A 906 -57.47 -23.19 70.70
C SER A 906 -58.78 -22.43 70.50
N ASP A 907 -58.77 -21.12 70.25
CA ASP A 907 -59.99 -20.28 70.20
C ASP A 907 -60.20 -19.50 68.89
N ASP A 908 -59.18 -19.35 68.04
CA ASP A 908 -59.34 -18.64 66.76
C ASP A 908 -59.83 -19.57 65.65
N ARG A 909 -60.90 -19.16 64.97
CA ARG A 909 -61.35 -19.79 63.71
C ARG A 909 -60.69 -19.08 62.53
N VAL A 910 -60.18 -19.90 61.61
CA VAL A 910 -60.06 -19.57 60.19
C VAL A 910 -61.36 -20.07 59.53
#